data_AF-A0A3D3HD71-F1
#
_entry.id   AF-A0A3D3HD71-F1
#
_cell.length_a   1.000
_cell.length_b   1.000
_cell.length_c   1.000
_cell.angle_alpha   90.00
_cell.angle_beta   90.00
_cell.angle_gamma   90.00
#
_symmetry.space_group_name_H-M   'P 1'
#
loop_
_entity.id
_entity.type
_entity.pdbx_description
1 polymer ?
#
loop_
_entity_poly.entity_id
_entity_poly.type
_entity_poly.pdbx_seq_one_letter_code
_entity_poly.pdbx_strand_id
1 'polypeptide(L)'
;MNSMTLTPGAGDYLAVFSTSVENDTASAFQRVSIFVNSVQQAHTEREFFNEESLPGTEYPLATAAHITVGAGEAVEVRWLTTAGTSTARARTLNLYPVASADVSQATATADATTTSATDVLLDNMTYTPGAGDYVAIFSTSGVGPSGAVLAFSIYVGGTKVAHTERAYTMEPSIPNTEFVPFIAAKVSPTAGQAVEVKWSRQAGSGTITAHERTLTLYKTDASNIFEAPATADTSSTSTTDVLMESMTLTPGAGDYLALFSSSLGLGTVGSTLSPYHSIYVNEVKTAHTERIAGWDASIDLADLAIMTNGVVSPSAGQAVEVRWRASAADSRTARERTFLLLKSPPATASTTGTATATINEGAIVAGGKTVILTLTNDTYVPATSERVTPVIEAADATNSGNDTASGSWAVDRPTLATGDMLIMFLGWDDGTTTTGVTVANGPNGEVWQQINSVVASASTEVRMTAYYVIATGAWGAGTITVTPSASEQWTATVVKVPAGEFDASVPIGASATRASAAIDETSVLMPAFDAGSTDGVGRLIWAGTVDNDPQTTLAGGYTQVANVDRGNESLSVQTRDAAVTNSESLSGGTRAIGSDSWVSLGFIVRAPATPTPFADARAAMRDGGDSAQSESGGWDAKVKPNIPLGNIVRTSDTVVTITLQAQADYDISAQETITWTIPSSILTGANPIVATPTFTIDAAAGGSTLTQNDFEFWVDNDALTPVAIWGNPDIAENTALNALPPSNDPIDPADEIRIRMNISVTAATLAASSEDFILQYKEAQDCTDGAAWTDVDAAAGAGTWRFAASGVTDNSTLTTLLVSTSDVAGRYNRSDPTTTNPNAVTAGQEFEWDWHVEYNGTAAAKTYCFRMVKSPVAALDAYNADSYPRVDIRPGTADLMRHGNFFTTGTERGFFWAN
;
A
#
# COMPACT_ATOMS: atom_id res chain seq x y z
N MET A 1 -22.24 16.13 14.72
CA MET A 1 -21.36 16.73 15.74
C MET A 1 -20.07 17.16 15.04
N ASN A 2 -19.56 18.38 15.25
CA ASN A 2 -18.34 18.83 14.56
C ASN A 2 -17.21 17.80 14.75
N SER A 3 -16.34 17.63 13.76
CA SER A 3 -15.16 16.75 13.80
C SER A 3 -15.40 15.27 14.14
N MET A 4 -16.62 14.75 14.00
CA MET A 4 -16.95 13.31 14.16
C MET A 4 -17.43 12.69 12.85
N THR A 5 -16.61 12.85 11.81
CA THR A 5 -16.82 12.30 10.46
C THR A 5 -15.54 11.60 10.03
N LEU A 6 -15.65 10.34 9.63
CA LEU A 6 -14.56 9.52 9.10
C LEU A 6 -14.99 8.97 7.74
N THR A 7 -14.08 8.90 6.77
CA THR A 7 -14.32 8.25 5.48
C THR A 7 -13.39 7.04 5.38
N PRO A 8 -13.78 5.89 5.95
CA PRO A 8 -12.95 4.69 5.88
C PRO A 8 -12.97 4.09 4.46
N GLY A 9 -12.14 3.07 4.24
CA GLY A 9 -12.29 2.21 3.07
C GLY A 9 -13.64 1.49 3.05
N ALA A 10 -13.99 0.91 1.91
CA ALA A 10 -15.15 0.05 1.84
C ALA A 10 -14.96 -1.20 2.72
N GLY A 11 -15.97 -1.60 3.48
CA GLY A 11 -15.89 -2.77 4.35
C GLY A 11 -16.90 -2.76 5.49
N ASP A 12 -16.78 -3.76 6.36
CA ASP A 12 -17.56 -3.87 7.58
C ASP A 12 -16.73 -3.37 8.77
N TYR A 13 -17.37 -2.60 9.65
CA TYR A 13 -16.74 -2.00 10.82
C TYR A 13 -17.60 -2.20 12.07
N LEU A 14 -16.94 -2.46 13.19
CA LEU A 14 -17.48 -2.18 14.51
C LEU A 14 -17.22 -0.71 14.82
N ALA A 15 -18.24 0.13 14.66
CA ALA A 15 -18.22 1.52 15.06
C ALA A 15 -18.48 1.62 16.56
N VAL A 16 -17.60 2.30 17.30
CA VAL A 16 -17.77 2.57 18.74
C VAL A 16 -17.57 4.06 18.97
N PHE A 17 -18.61 4.71 19.50
CA PHE A 17 -18.58 6.11 19.87
C PHE A 17 -18.71 6.27 21.38
N SER A 18 -17.99 7.24 21.94
CA SER A 18 -18.31 7.77 23.27
C SER A 18 -17.90 9.24 23.44
N THR A 19 -18.56 9.93 24.38
CA THR A 19 -18.31 11.33 24.74
C THR A 19 -18.83 11.61 26.15
N SER A 20 -18.46 12.75 26.74
CA SER A 20 -19.23 13.33 27.86
C SER A 20 -20.10 14.47 27.31
N VAL A 21 -21.41 14.44 27.53
CA VAL A 21 -22.34 15.50 27.11
C VAL A 21 -22.81 16.31 28.30
N GLU A 22 -22.96 17.62 28.11
CA GLU A 22 -23.68 18.51 29.02
C GLU A 22 -24.71 19.34 28.22
N ASN A 23 -25.67 19.92 28.91
CA ASN A 23 -26.58 20.93 28.36
C ASN A 23 -26.71 22.10 29.33
N ASP A 24 -26.64 23.32 28.79
CA ASP A 24 -26.77 24.57 29.56
C ASP A 24 -28.18 24.81 30.13
N THR A 25 -29.17 24.04 29.66
CA THR A 25 -30.57 24.18 30.01
C THR A 25 -31.11 22.85 30.54
N ALA A 26 -31.91 22.94 31.61
CA ALA A 26 -32.68 21.83 32.15
C ALA A 26 -33.84 21.40 31.21
N SER A 27 -34.42 20.23 31.47
CA SER A 27 -35.54 19.66 30.72
C SER A 27 -35.26 19.52 29.21
N ALA A 28 -34.07 19.02 28.87
CA ALA A 28 -33.63 18.87 27.49
C ALA A 28 -33.10 17.46 27.23
N PHE A 29 -33.54 16.83 26.13
CA PHE A 29 -32.96 15.58 25.66
C PHE A 29 -31.73 15.85 24.82
N GLN A 30 -30.70 15.04 25.00
CA GLN A 30 -29.58 14.91 24.08
C GLN A 30 -29.59 13.51 23.49
N ARG A 31 -29.61 13.42 22.16
CA ARG A 31 -29.60 12.14 21.45
C ARG A 31 -28.37 12.04 20.58
N VAL A 32 -27.75 10.89 20.52
CA VAL A 32 -26.60 10.60 19.66
C VAL A 32 -26.87 9.37 18.82
N SER A 33 -26.54 9.41 17.53
CA SER A 33 -26.67 8.28 16.60
C SER A 33 -25.50 8.20 15.63
N ILE A 34 -25.23 6.98 15.16
CA ILE A 34 -24.29 6.70 14.07
C ILE A 34 -25.04 6.85 12.74
N PHE A 35 -24.39 7.47 11.77
CA PHE A 35 -24.85 7.63 10.40
C PHE A 35 -23.82 7.03 9.44
N VAL A 36 -24.30 6.35 8.40
CA VAL A 36 -23.48 5.87 7.28
C VAL A 36 -24.05 6.50 6.02
N ASN A 37 -23.20 7.20 5.27
CA ASN A 37 -23.61 7.92 4.07
C ASN A 37 -24.86 8.79 4.29
N SER A 38 -24.87 9.57 5.37
CA SER A 38 -26.01 10.39 5.82
C SER A 38 -27.30 9.63 6.20
N VAL A 39 -27.30 8.30 6.26
CA VAL A 39 -28.43 7.48 6.73
C VAL A 39 -28.23 7.08 8.19
N GLN A 40 -29.21 7.41 9.05
CA GLN A 40 -29.17 7.05 10.47
C GLN A 40 -29.29 5.54 10.65
N GLN A 41 -28.40 4.97 11.46
CA GLN A 41 -28.56 3.63 11.98
C GLN A 41 -29.48 3.71 13.21
N ALA A 42 -30.79 3.66 13.00
CA ALA A 42 -31.80 4.07 14.01
C ALA A 42 -31.64 3.37 15.38
N HIS A 43 -31.30 2.09 15.41
CA HIS A 43 -31.07 1.33 16.65
C HIS A 43 -29.84 1.80 17.47
N THR A 44 -29.02 2.69 16.93
CA THR A 44 -27.85 3.28 17.59
C THR A 44 -28.16 4.56 18.36
N GLU A 45 -29.40 5.06 18.28
CA GLU A 45 -29.82 6.24 19.04
C GLU A 45 -29.66 5.98 20.54
N ARG A 46 -28.91 6.86 21.21
CA ARG A 46 -28.80 6.89 22.66
C ARG A 46 -29.23 8.24 23.14
N GLU A 47 -30.23 8.23 24.00
CA GLU A 47 -30.83 9.37 24.67
C GLU A 47 -30.29 9.51 26.10
N PHE A 48 -30.06 10.75 26.49
CA PHE A 48 -29.85 11.20 27.85
C PHE A 48 -30.77 12.40 28.10
N PHE A 49 -31.44 12.46 29.25
CA PHE A 49 -32.28 13.58 29.63
C PHE A 49 -31.60 14.42 30.69
N ASN A 50 -31.58 15.73 30.47
CA ASN A 50 -31.01 16.68 31.41
C ASN A 50 -32.11 17.19 32.35
N GLU A 51 -32.13 16.70 33.58
CA GLU A 51 -33.12 17.09 34.60
C GLU A 51 -32.98 18.55 35.06
N GLU A 52 -34.00 19.06 35.77
CA GLU A 52 -33.92 20.38 36.43
C GLU A 52 -32.80 20.49 37.45
N SER A 53 -32.39 19.38 38.05
CA SER A 53 -31.33 19.32 39.04
C SER A 53 -29.93 19.20 38.42
N LEU A 54 -29.81 19.03 37.09
CA LEU A 54 -28.54 18.73 36.41
C LEU A 54 -28.04 19.79 35.39
N PRO A 55 -28.43 21.08 35.42
CA PRO A 55 -27.98 22.02 34.39
C PRO A 55 -26.45 22.16 34.41
N GLY A 56 -25.81 22.02 33.24
CA GLY A 56 -24.35 22.08 33.11
C GLY A 56 -23.59 20.91 33.72
N THR A 57 -24.24 19.77 33.98
CA THR A 57 -23.57 18.55 34.46
C THR A 57 -23.24 17.62 33.29
N GLU A 58 -22.01 17.08 33.28
CA GLU A 58 -21.48 16.27 32.18
C GLU A 58 -21.70 14.77 32.40
N TYR A 59 -22.26 14.05 31.43
CA TYR A 59 -22.54 12.62 31.54
C TYR A 59 -21.96 11.80 30.38
N PRO A 60 -21.48 10.57 30.62
CA PRO A 60 -20.98 9.73 29.56
C PRO A 60 -22.12 9.21 28.70
N LEU A 61 -22.02 9.38 27.38
CA LEU A 61 -22.84 8.70 26.38
C LEU A 61 -21.95 7.85 25.49
N ALA A 62 -22.42 6.65 25.17
CA ALA A 62 -21.72 5.74 24.26
C ALA A 62 -22.71 4.90 23.44
N THR A 63 -22.38 4.68 22.18
CA THR A 63 -23.14 3.80 21.30
C THR A 63 -22.18 3.00 20.43
N ALA A 64 -22.59 1.81 20.00
CA ALA A 64 -21.80 0.99 19.11
C ALA A 64 -22.69 0.19 18.17
N ALA A 65 -22.17 -0.08 16.98
CA ALA A 65 -22.84 -0.93 16.00
C ALA A 65 -21.83 -1.53 15.01
N HIS A 66 -22.17 -2.72 14.51
CA HIS A 66 -21.75 -3.14 13.19
C HIS A 66 -22.36 -2.22 12.12
N ILE A 67 -21.52 -1.74 11.21
CA ILE A 67 -21.91 -0.97 10.03
C ILE A 67 -21.19 -1.50 8.79
N THR A 68 -21.85 -1.40 7.64
CA THR A 68 -21.23 -1.67 6.33
C THR A 68 -21.07 -0.34 5.60
N VAL A 69 -19.87 -0.08 5.08
CA VAL A 69 -19.49 1.19 4.45
C VAL A 69 -19.04 0.92 3.01
N GLY A 70 -19.59 1.66 2.06
CA GLY A 70 -19.17 1.66 0.66
C GLY A 70 -17.94 2.53 0.40
N ALA A 71 -17.35 2.40 -0.78
CA ALA A 71 -16.18 3.18 -1.16
C ALA A 71 -16.49 4.69 -1.16
N GLY A 72 -15.73 5.46 -0.38
CA GLY A 72 -15.90 6.92 -0.27
C GLY A 72 -17.10 7.36 0.58
N GLU A 73 -17.83 6.44 1.21
CA GLU A 73 -18.92 6.78 2.12
C GLU A 73 -18.38 7.27 3.47
N ALA A 74 -19.02 8.31 4.01
CA ALA A 74 -18.69 8.84 5.32
C ALA A 74 -19.46 8.11 6.43
N VAL A 75 -18.79 7.85 7.54
CA VAL A 75 -19.37 7.47 8.83
C VAL A 75 -19.36 8.69 9.74
N GLU A 76 -20.52 9.04 10.29
CA GLU A 76 -20.67 10.24 11.09
C GLU A 76 -21.35 9.94 12.42
N VAL A 77 -21.03 10.73 13.44
CA VAL A 77 -21.84 10.80 14.66
C VAL A 77 -22.57 12.13 14.68
N ARG A 78 -23.90 12.04 14.65
CA ARG A 78 -24.77 13.22 14.77
C ARG A 78 -25.48 13.20 16.11
N TRP A 79 -25.85 14.38 16.54
CA TRP A 79 -26.60 14.57 17.77
C TRP A 79 -27.81 15.46 17.53
N LEU A 80 -28.79 15.35 18.42
CA LEU A 80 -29.97 16.21 18.48
C LEU A 80 -30.10 16.72 19.91
N THR A 81 -30.47 17.98 20.07
CA THR A 81 -30.91 18.53 21.35
C THR A 81 -32.31 19.14 21.20
N THR A 82 -33.18 18.95 22.20
CA THR A 82 -34.55 19.47 22.15
C THR A 82 -34.66 20.90 22.68
N ALA A 83 -33.71 21.35 23.50
CA ALA A 83 -33.64 22.70 24.05
C ALA A 83 -32.21 23.02 24.54
N GLY A 84 -31.89 24.31 24.67
CA GLY A 84 -30.58 24.77 25.15
C GLY A 84 -29.43 24.54 24.17
N THR A 85 -28.21 24.74 24.66
CA THR A 85 -26.96 24.44 23.97
C THR A 85 -26.33 23.20 24.61
N SER A 86 -26.15 22.14 23.83
CA SER A 86 -25.39 20.97 24.27
C SER A 86 -23.91 21.11 23.92
N THR A 87 -23.04 20.64 24.82
CA THR A 87 -21.58 20.57 24.61
C THR A 87 -21.12 19.12 24.76
N ALA A 88 -20.34 18.63 23.80
CA ALA A 88 -19.75 17.29 23.83
C ALA A 88 -18.23 17.38 24.00
N ARG A 89 -17.72 16.78 25.08
CA ARG A 89 -16.31 16.78 25.47
C ARG A 89 -15.67 15.44 25.18
N ALA A 90 -14.35 15.47 24.94
CA ALA A 90 -13.52 14.29 24.71
C ALA A 90 -14.22 13.23 23.85
N ARG A 91 -14.54 13.61 22.61
CA ARG A 91 -15.30 12.78 21.67
C ARG A 91 -14.38 11.76 21.05
N THR A 92 -14.80 10.50 21.00
CA THR A 92 -14.04 9.43 20.33
C THR A 92 -14.97 8.58 19.50
N LEU A 93 -14.70 8.52 18.20
CA LEU A 93 -15.29 7.56 17.25
C LEU A 93 -14.17 6.66 16.75
N ASN A 94 -14.31 5.36 16.98
CA ASN A 94 -13.41 4.34 16.45
C ASN A 94 -14.16 3.46 15.45
N LEU A 95 -13.52 3.19 14.32
CA LEU A 95 -14.00 2.26 13.30
C LEU A 95 -13.06 1.06 13.27
N TYR A 96 -13.43 0.01 13.99
CA TYR A 96 -12.62 -1.20 14.06
C TYR A 96 -13.01 -2.14 12.92
N PRO A 97 -12.10 -2.48 12.00
CA PRO A 97 -12.44 -3.33 10.86
C PRO A 97 -12.77 -4.75 11.30
N VAL A 98 -13.81 -5.33 10.70
CA VAL A 98 -14.31 -6.67 11.02
C VAL A 98 -14.66 -7.42 9.74
N ALA A 99 -14.53 -8.74 9.74
CA ALA A 99 -15.07 -9.55 8.67
C ALA A 99 -16.58 -9.72 8.85
N SER A 100 -17.35 -9.50 7.78
CA SER A 100 -18.82 -9.66 7.77
C SER A 100 -19.28 -11.00 8.36
N ALA A 101 -18.54 -12.08 8.07
CA ALA A 101 -18.86 -13.44 8.53
C ALA A 101 -18.64 -13.67 10.03
N ASP A 102 -17.86 -12.80 10.69
CA ASP A 102 -17.51 -12.92 12.11
C ASP A 102 -18.38 -12.02 12.99
N VAL A 103 -19.30 -11.24 12.42
CA VAL A 103 -20.15 -10.32 13.17
C VAL A 103 -21.59 -10.80 13.15
N SER A 104 -22.26 -10.63 14.28
CA SER A 104 -23.70 -10.87 14.41
C SER A 104 -24.29 -9.79 15.28
N GLN A 105 -25.47 -9.28 14.91
CA GLN A 105 -26.09 -8.18 15.64
C GLN A 105 -27.58 -8.42 15.83
N ALA A 106 -28.05 -8.15 17.05
CA ALA A 106 -29.46 -8.05 17.38
C ALA A 106 -29.80 -6.60 17.72
N THR A 107 -30.85 -6.06 17.12
CA THR A 107 -31.24 -4.65 17.25
C THR A 107 -32.73 -4.53 17.52
N ALA A 108 -33.12 -3.44 18.18
CA ALA A 108 -34.52 -3.06 18.31
C ALA A 108 -34.64 -1.54 18.45
N THR A 109 -35.73 -0.99 17.91
CA THR A 109 -36.10 0.43 18.01
C THR A 109 -37.38 0.67 18.81
N ALA A 110 -38.11 -0.39 19.16
CA ALA A 110 -39.30 -0.29 20.00
C ALA A 110 -38.94 -0.45 21.47
N ASP A 111 -39.59 0.31 22.34
CA ASP A 111 -39.43 0.21 23.79
C ASP A 111 -39.69 -1.20 24.31
N ALA A 112 -38.84 -1.65 25.24
CA ALA A 112 -39.10 -2.80 26.10
C ALA A 112 -39.40 -2.31 27.52
N THR A 113 -40.32 -2.94 28.23
CA THR A 113 -40.67 -2.57 29.60
C THR A 113 -40.66 -3.76 30.54
N THR A 114 -40.33 -3.55 31.81
CA THR A 114 -40.46 -4.59 32.84
C THR A 114 -40.72 -3.99 34.22
N THR A 115 -41.32 -4.79 35.10
CA THR A 115 -41.46 -4.50 36.54
C THR A 115 -40.75 -5.55 37.40
N SER A 116 -40.00 -6.47 36.78
CA SER A 116 -39.38 -7.62 37.45
C SER A 116 -38.26 -7.19 38.38
N ALA A 117 -38.25 -7.73 39.60
CA ALA A 117 -37.16 -7.54 40.57
C ALA A 117 -35.98 -8.50 40.35
N THR A 118 -36.12 -9.47 39.45
CA THR A 118 -35.09 -10.43 39.07
C THR A 118 -34.79 -10.33 37.58
N ASP A 119 -33.58 -10.71 37.18
CA ASP A 119 -33.14 -10.65 35.78
C ASP A 119 -34.10 -11.40 34.84
N VAL A 120 -34.69 -10.67 33.91
CA VAL A 120 -35.53 -11.18 32.81
C VAL A 120 -34.88 -10.88 31.48
N LEU A 121 -35.23 -11.62 30.43
CA LEU A 121 -34.71 -11.35 29.09
C LEU A 121 -35.11 -9.94 28.65
N LEU A 122 -34.16 -9.18 28.09
CA LEU A 122 -34.47 -7.96 27.38
C LEU A 122 -34.90 -8.33 25.96
N ASP A 123 -36.15 -8.03 25.61
CA ASP A 123 -36.75 -8.44 24.34
C ASP A 123 -35.86 -8.09 23.14
N ASN A 124 -35.73 -9.05 22.21
CA ASN A 124 -34.89 -8.99 21.02
C ASN A 124 -33.36 -8.94 21.25
N MET A 125 -32.86 -9.07 22.48
CA MET A 125 -31.42 -9.09 22.78
C MET A 125 -30.90 -10.51 23.04
N THR A 126 -31.16 -11.42 22.09
CA THR A 126 -30.68 -12.81 22.13
C THR A 126 -30.03 -13.16 20.80
N TYR A 127 -28.87 -13.81 20.84
CA TYR A 127 -28.26 -14.45 19.68
C TYR A 127 -27.71 -15.83 20.07
N THR A 128 -27.82 -16.83 19.20
CA THR A 128 -27.23 -18.16 19.44
C THR A 128 -26.10 -18.39 18.44
N PRO A 129 -24.88 -17.91 18.73
CA PRO A 129 -23.76 -18.06 17.81
C PRO A 129 -23.20 -19.49 17.82
N GLY A 130 -22.32 -19.80 16.87
CA GLY A 130 -21.50 -21.00 16.94
C GLY A 130 -20.52 -20.96 18.12
N ALA A 131 -19.93 -22.10 18.47
CA ALA A 131 -18.92 -22.14 19.52
C ALA A 131 -17.71 -21.24 19.18
N GLY A 132 -17.16 -20.55 20.19
CA GLY A 132 -15.97 -19.71 20.01
C GLY A 132 -15.89 -18.57 21.03
N ASP A 133 -14.85 -17.75 20.89
CA ASP A 133 -14.67 -16.53 21.66
C ASP A 133 -15.24 -15.33 20.89
N TYR A 134 -15.98 -14.48 21.60
CA TYR A 134 -16.61 -13.29 21.04
C TYR A 134 -16.37 -12.09 21.95
N VAL A 135 -16.27 -10.92 21.33
CA VAL A 135 -16.53 -9.64 21.99
C VAL A 135 -18.04 -9.40 21.92
N ALA A 136 -18.69 -9.33 23.08
CA ALA A 136 -20.09 -8.96 23.18
C ALA A 136 -20.20 -7.49 23.61
N ILE A 137 -20.87 -6.67 22.78
CA ILE A 137 -21.08 -5.24 23.02
C ILE A 137 -22.58 -4.97 23.08
N PHE A 138 -23.04 -4.42 24.20
CA PHE A 138 -24.41 -4.02 24.40
C PHE A 138 -24.51 -2.55 24.80
N SER A 139 -25.52 -1.85 24.27
CA SER A 139 -25.95 -0.57 24.82
C SER A 139 -27.42 -0.29 24.55
N THR A 140 -28.03 0.53 25.40
CA THR A 140 -29.39 1.06 25.29
C THR A 140 -29.50 2.39 26.05
N SER A 141 -30.63 3.07 25.96
CA SER A 141 -31.04 4.10 26.92
C SER A 141 -32.11 3.52 27.83
N GLY A 142 -31.87 3.51 29.14
CA GLY A 142 -32.82 2.98 30.11
C GLY A 142 -33.28 4.04 31.09
N VAL A 143 -34.55 3.95 31.46
CA VAL A 143 -35.24 4.93 32.30
C VAL A 143 -36.17 4.25 33.30
N GLY A 144 -36.33 4.85 34.47
CA GLY A 144 -37.23 4.35 35.49
C GLY A 144 -37.67 5.42 36.48
N PRO A 145 -38.69 5.14 37.30
CA PRO A 145 -39.21 6.06 38.28
C PRO A 145 -38.23 6.27 39.44
N SER A 146 -38.44 7.35 40.20
CA SER A 146 -37.69 7.61 41.44
C SER A 146 -37.67 6.40 42.38
N GLY A 147 -36.50 6.11 42.93
CA GLY A 147 -36.18 4.97 43.78
C GLY A 147 -35.85 3.67 43.03
N ALA A 148 -35.97 3.63 41.70
CA ALA A 148 -35.64 2.44 40.92
C ALA A 148 -34.12 2.26 40.75
N VAL A 149 -33.65 1.02 40.84
CA VAL A 149 -32.29 0.64 40.40
C VAL A 149 -32.43 -0.26 39.19
N LEU A 150 -31.92 0.19 38.04
CA LEU A 150 -31.93 -0.57 36.79
C LEU A 150 -30.60 -1.29 36.67
N ALA A 151 -30.63 -2.58 36.34
CA ALA A 151 -29.42 -3.37 36.09
C ALA A 151 -29.52 -4.10 34.76
N PHE A 152 -28.44 -4.11 33.99
CA PHE A 152 -28.30 -4.82 32.72
C PHE A 152 -27.08 -5.75 32.79
N SER A 153 -27.16 -6.95 32.23
CA SER A 153 -26.08 -7.95 32.29
C SER A 153 -26.10 -8.90 31.09
N ILE A 154 -24.93 -9.41 30.74
CA ILE A 154 -24.78 -10.44 29.71
C ILE A 154 -24.88 -11.83 30.34
N TYR A 155 -25.57 -12.72 29.64
CA TYR A 155 -25.74 -14.12 29.99
C TYR A 155 -25.26 -15.02 28.85
N VAL A 156 -24.62 -16.15 29.19
CA VAL A 156 -24.19 -17.17 28.23
C VAL A 156 -24.76 -18.52 28.67
N GLY A 157 -25.56 -19.16 27.83
CA GLY A 157 -26.18 -20.45 28.14
C GLY A 157 -27.04 -20.43 29.40
N GLY A 158 -27.66 -19.29 29.71
CA GLY A 158 -28.47 -19.08 30.92
C GLY A 158 -27.68 -18.68 32.18
N THR A 159 -26.34 -18.61 32.13
CA THR A 159 -25.50 -18.20 33.25
C THR A 159 -25.06 -16.74 33.11
N LYS A 160 -25.17 -15.95 34.19
CA LYS A 160 -24.73 -14.56 34.22
C LYS A 160 -23.21 -14.45 34.11
N VAL A 161 -22.72 -13.57 33.24
CA VAL A 161 -21.31 -13.16 33.22
C VAL A 161 -21.12 -12.09 34.28
N ALA A 162 -20.66 -12.48 35.47
CA ALA A 162 -20.84 -11.71 36.70
C ALA A 162 -20.34 -10.24 36.65
N HIS A 163 -19.19 -9.98 36.01
CA HIS A 163 -18.59 -8.63 35.92
C HIS A 163 -19.28 -7.70 34.90
N THR A 164 -20.29 -8.19 34.18
CA THR A 164 -20.98 -7.42 33.13
C THR A 164 -22.17 -6.62 33.63
N GLU A 165 -22.51 -6.70 34.92
CA GLU A 165 -23.59 -5.90 35.45
C GLU A 165 -23.28 -4.40 35.35
N ARG A 166 -24.21 -3.65 34.75
CA ARG A 166 -24.22 -2.19 34.79
C ARG A 166 -25.50 -1.77 35.46
N ALA A 167 -25.38 -1.34 36.71
CA ALA A 167 -26.45 -0.81 37.52
C ALA A 167 -26.35 0.72 37.66
N TYR A 168 -27.51 1.38 37.72
CA TYR A 168 -27.61 2.80 38.07
C TYR A 168 -28.91 3.09 38.81
N THR A 169 -28.90 4.17 39.60
CA THR A 169 -29.96 4.52 40.54
C THR A 169 -30.73 5.75 40.07
N MET A 170 -32.05 5.66 40.03
CA MET A 170 -32.96 6.79 39.87
C MET A 170 -33.29 7.32 41.26
N GLU A 171 -32.72 8.45 41.67
CA GLU A 171 -33.07 9.10 42.94
C GLU A 171 -34.00 10.32 42.71
N PRO A 172 -34.61 10.91 43.74
CA PRO A 172 -35.53 12.05 43.59
C PRO A 172 -35.08 13.21 42.70
N SER A 173 -33.78 13.51 42.58
CA SER A 173 -33.25 14.59 41.73
C SER A 173 -32.98 14.16 40.28
N ILE A 174 -32.96 12.85 40.01
CA ILE A 174 -32.87 12.23 38.68
C ILE A 174 -34.00 11.23 38.39
N PRO A 175 -35.29 11.63 38.52
CA PRO A 175 -36.40 10.72 38.33
C PRO A 175 -36.80 10.64 36.85
N ASN A 176 -36.87 9.43 36.29
CA ASN A 176 -37.17 9.25 34.87
C ASN A 176 -36.12 9.88 33.94
N THR A 177 -34.86 9.83 34.35
CA THR A 177 -33.71 10.26 33.55
C THR A 177 -33.16 9.10 32.73
N GLU A 178 -33.08 9.21 31.41
CA GLU A 178 -32.45 8.19 30.59
C GLU A 178 -30.94 8.15 30.86
N PHE A 179 -30.42 6.98 31.26
CA PHE A 179 -28.97 6.72 31.29
C PHE A 179 -28.59 5.64 30.29
N VAL A 180 -27.34 5.69 29.84
CA VAL A 180 -26.82 4.82 28.79
C VAL A 180 -25.89 3.76 29.39
N PRO A 181 -26.38 2.57 29.77
CA PRO A 181 -25.50 1.45 30.06
C PRO A 181 -24.80 1.02 28.77
N PHE A 182 -23.49 0.83 28.88
CA PHE A 182 -22.67 0.21 27.84
C PHE A 182 -21.89 -0.94 28.46
N ILE A 183 -21.93 -2.11 27.81
CA ILE A 183 -21.21 -3.30 28.23
C ILE A 183 -20.34 -3.74 27.05
N ALA A 184 -19.06 -4.00 27.32
CA ALA A 184 -18.18 -4.74 26.41
C ALA A 184 -17.48 -5.83 27.22
N ALA A 185 -17.62 -7.08 26.81
CA ALA A 185 -17.07 -8.23 27.53
C ALA A 185 -16.69 -9.37 26.59
N LYS A 186 -15.74 -10.19 27.03
CA LYS A 186 -15.45 -11.48 26.40
C LYS A 186 -16.54 -12.47 26.78
N VAL A 187 -17.07 -13.19 25.80
CA VAL A 187 -17.97 -14.34 26.02
C VAL A 187 -17.52 -15.54 25.20
N SER A 188 -17.71 -16.74 25.76
CA SER A 188 -17.26 -18.00 25.15
C SER A 188 -18.39 -19.03 25.10
N PRO A 189 -19.46 -18.80 24.31
CA PRO A 189 -20.55 -19.77 24.15
C PRO A 189 -20.04 -21.08 23.54
N THR A 190 -20.59 -22.19 24.01
CA THR A 190 -20.49 -23.49 23.35
C THR A 190 -21.64 -23.68 22.36
N ALA A 191 -21.59 -24.73 21.53
CA ALA A 191 -22.59 -24.95 20.49
C ALA A 191 -24.01 -25.02 21.08
N GLY A 192 -24.91 -24.16 20.58
CA GLY A 192 -26.31 -24.08 21.03
C GLY A 192 -26.55 -23.22 22.27
N GLN A 193 -25.52 -22.62 22.87
CA GLN A 193 -25.71 -21.64 23.94
C GLN A 193 -26.06 -20.26 23.37
N ALA A 194 -27.14 -19.68 23.89
CA ALA A 194 -27.49 -18.30 23.60
C ALA A 194 -26.58 -17.33 24.38
N VAL A 195 -26.22 -16.22 23.75
CA VAL A 195 -25.74 -15.00 24.39
C VAL A 195 -26.92 -14.04 24.47
N GLU A 196 -27.27 -13.63 25.68
CA GLU A 196 -28.47 -12.86 25.98
C GLU A 196 -28.12 -11.63 26.81
N VAL A 197 -28.89 -10.55 26.65
CA VAL A 197 -28.91 -9.46 27.62
C VAL A 197 -30.14 -9.63 28.50
N LYS A 198 -29.93 -9.64 29.80
CA LYS A 198 -30.99 -9.64 30.81
C LYS A 198 -30.92 -8.39 31.65
N TRP A 199 -32.07 -8.00 32.18
CA TRP A 199 -32.23 -6.76 32.92
C TRP A 199 -33.27 -6.90 34.02
N SER A 200 -33.17 -6.05 35.04
CA SER A 200 -34.08 -6.05 36.20
C SER A 200 -34.21 -4.68 36.85
N ARG A 201 -35.29 -4.53 37.61
CA ARG A 201 -35.53 -3.43 38.56
C ARG A 201 -35.14 -3.91 39.97
N GLN A 202 -33.85 -3.90 40.28
CA GLN A 202 -33.29 -4.49 41.51
C GLN A 202 -33.82 -3.84 42.80
N ALA A 203 -34.18 -2.56 42.75
CA ALA A 203 -34.80 -1.83 43.86
C ALA A 203 -35.92 -0.89 43.38
N GLY A 204 -36.73 -0.39 44.30
CA GLY A 204 -37.84 0.51 43.99
C GLY A 204 -39.10 -0.18 43.46
N SER A 205 -40.02 0.62 42.93
CA SER A 205 -41.32 0.17 42.40
C SER A 205 -41.62 0.83 41.04
N GLY A 206 -42.64 0.37 40.32
CA GLY A 206 -43.02 0.92 39.00
C GLY A 206 -42.33 0.25 37.81
N THR A 207 -42.51 0.83 36.62
CA THR A 207 -42.04 0.26 35.35
C THR A 207 -40.72 0.86 34.94
N ILE A 208 -39.77 0.04 34.52
CA ILE A 208 -38.55 0.49 33.86
C ILE A 208 -38.66 0.24 32.36
N THR A 209 -38.06 1.11 31.56
CA THR A 209 -38.11 1.08 30.09
C THR A 209 -36.69 1.05 29.54
N ALA A 210 -36.48 0.30 28.45
CA ALA A 210 -35.27 0.34 27.64
C ALA A 210 -35.68 0.67 26.20
N HIS A 211 -35.07 1.71 25.63
CA HIS A 211 -35.38 2.24 24.30
C HIS A 211 -34.63 1.48 23.20
N GLU A 212 -34.15 2.20 22.18
CA GLU A 212 -33.27 1.67 21.15
C GLU A 212 -32.10 0.92 21.79
N ARG A 213 -31.78 -0.23 21.20
CA ARG A 213 -30.79 -1.13 21.77
C ARG A 213 -30.08 -1.93 20.71
N THR A 214 -28.85 -2.27 21.03
CA THR A 214 -27.96 -3.02 20.13
C THR A 214 -27.15 -3.99 20.95
N LEU A 215 -27.20 -5.28 20.58
CA LEU A 215 -26.28 -6.32 21.01
C LEU A 215 -25.47 -6.76 19.78
N THR A 216 -24.16 -6.54 19.80
CA THR A 216 -23.24 -6.99 18.74
C THR A 216 -22.31 -8.06 19.31
N LEU A 217 -22.16 -9.17 18.58
CA LEU A 217 -21.16 -10.19 18.83
C LEU A 217 -20.14 -10.15 17.68
N TYR A 218 -18.87 -9.99 18.02
CA TYR A 218 -17.77 -10.12 17.06
C TYR A 218 -16.91 -11.32 17.44
N LYS A 219 -16.84 -12.31 16.56
CA LYS A 219 -16.03 -13.51 16.72
C LYS A 219 -14.56 -13.17 16.54
N THR A 220 -13.72 -13.66 17.43
CA THR A 220 -12.27 -13.46 17.34
C THR A 220 -11.52 -14.60 18.00
N ASP A 221 -10.28 -14.81 17.59
CA ASP A 221 -9.40 -15.76 18.28
C ASP A 221 -9.10 -15.31 19.70
N ALA A 222 -8.97 -16.29 20.60
CA ALA A 222 -8.64 -16.09 22.01
C ALA A 222 -7.37 -15.26 22.23
N SER A 223 -6.41 -15.31 21.30
CA SER A 223 -5.15 -14.55 21.33
C SER A 223 -5.30 -13.07 20.99
N ASN A 224 -6.44 -12.67 20.43
CA ASN A 224 -6.70 -11.30 19.99
C ASN A 224 -7.62 -10.54 20.95
N ILE A 225 -8.11 -11.21 22.01
CA ILE A 225 -9.01 -10.63 23.01
C ILE A 225 -8.43 -10.78 24.41
N PHE A 226 -8.19 -9.66 25.07
CA PHE A 226 -7.65 -9.59 26.42
C PHE A 226 -8.66 -8.92 27.32
N GLU A 227 -8.99 -9.56 28.45
CA GLU A 227 -10.00 -9.05 29.38
C GLU A 227 -9.44 -9.01 30.80
N ALA A 228 -9.71 -7.91 31.48
CA ALA A 228 -9.54 -7.73 32.90
C ALA A 228 -10.94 -7.55 33.53
N PRO A 229 -11.57 -8.62 34.03
CA PRO A 229 -12.85 -8.56 34.70
C PRO A 229 -12.69 -8.34 36.21
N ALA A 230 -13.64 -7.64 36.83
CA ALA A 230 -13.73 -7.58 38.30
C ALA A 230 -15.16 -7.40 38.79
N THR A 231 -15.46 -8.04 39.92
CA THR A 231 -16.76 -7.99 40.62
C THR A 231 -16.66 -7.38 42.02
N ALA A 232 -15.46 -7.20 42.55
CA ALA A 232 -15.24 -6.62 43.87
C ALA A 232 -15.13 -5.10 43.76
N ASP A 233 -15.86 -4.37 44.61
CA ASP A 233 -15.80 -2.91 44.71
C ASP A 233 -14.38 -2.41 44.94
N THR A 234 -14.01 -1.32 44.27
CA THR A 234 -12.78 -0.58 44.54
C THR A 234 -13.11 0.89 44.75
N SER A 235 -12.54 1.53 45.78
CA SER A 235 -12.88 2.90 46.16
C SER A 235 -11.66 3.81 46.17
N SER A 236 -11.86 5.09 45.86
CA SER A 236 -10.80 6.10 45.86
C SER A 236 -11.32 7.47 46.28
N THR A 237 -10.47 8.26 46.93
CA THR A 237 -10.68 9.70 47.20
C THR A 237 -9.67 10.57 46.45
N SER A 238 -8.87 9.98 45.54
CA SER A 238 -7.76 10.68 44.90
C SER A 238 -8.25 11.79 43.97
N THR A 239 -7.60 12.95 44.03
CA THR A 239 -7.77 14.07 43.08
C THR A 239 -6.81 13.98 41.89
N THR A 240 -5.84 13.06 41.95
CA THR A 240 -4.92 12.74 40.85
C THR A 240 -5.24 11.35 40.28
N ASP A 241 -4.84 11.12 39.02
CA ASP A 241 -5.09 9.84 38.34
C ASP A 241 -4.40 8.68 39.08
N VAL A 242 -5.22 7.78 39.60
CA VAL A 242 -4.78 6.53 40.24
C VAL A 242 -5.30 5.34 39.44
N LEU A 243 -4.62 4.20 39.55
CA LEU A 243 -5.09 2.95 38.93
C LEU A 243 -6.48 2.57 39.49
N MET A 244 -7.41 2.21 38.61
CA MET A 244 -8.61 1.50 39.01
C MET A 244 -8.25 0.04 39.21
N GLU A 245 -8.43 -0.47 40.43
CA GLU A 245 -7.93 -1.79 40.81
C GLU A 245 -8.42 -2.89 39.87
N SER A 246 -7.51 -3.81 39.53
CA SER A 246 -7.71 -4.89 38.58
C SER A 246 -7.86 -4.48 37.11
N MET A 247 -7.83 -3.20 36.74
CA MET A 247 -7.96 -2.73 35.35
C MET A 247 -6.61 -2.52 34.66
N THR A 248 -5.77 -3.57 34.65
CA THR A 248 -4.45 -3.58 34.00
C THR A 248 -4.35 -4.77 33.04
N LEU A 249 -3.89 -4.53 31.81
CA LEU A 249 -3.64 -5.55 30.80
C LEU A 249 -2.26 -5.36 30.16
N THR A 250 -1.56 -6.45 29.87
CA THR A 250 -0.24 -6.44 29.20
C THR A 250 -0.31 -7.30 27.93
N PRO A 251 -0.95 -6.82 26.86
CA PRO A 251 -1.30 -7.64 25.69
C PRO A 251 -0.11 -7.95 24.76
N GLY A 252 1.03 -7.27 24.95
CA GLY A 252 2.16 -7.31 24.03
C GLY A 252 2.03 -6.27 22.91
N ALA A 253 3.03 -6.23 22.02
CA ALA A 253 3.11 -5.18 20.99
C ALA A 253 1.94 -5.24 19.99
N GLY A 254 1.46 -4.06 19.59
CA GLY A 254 0.49 -3.89 18.49
C GLY A 254 -0.57 -2.84 18.80
N ASP A 255 -1.50 -2.67 17.87
CA ASP A 255 -2.64 -1.77 18.01
C ASP A 255 -3.87 -2.51 18.54
N TYR A 256 -4.59 -1.87 19.44
CA TYR A 256 -5.78 -2.43 20.08
C TYR A 256 -6.90 -1.39 20.17
N LEU A 257 -8.13 -1.84 19.95
CA LEU A 257 -9.31 -1.13 20.44
C LEU A 257 -9.47 -1.45 21.93
N ALA A 258 -9.37 -0.41 22.75
CA ALA A 258 -9.60 -0.48 24.18
C ALA A 258 -11.04 -0.07 24.52
N LEU A 259 -11.71 -0.90 25.32
CA LEU A 259 -13.08 -0.70 25.78
C LEU A 259 -13.12 -0.87 27.29
N PHE A 260 -13.69 0.09 28.01
CA PHE A 260 -13.87 0.00 29.44
C PHE A 260 -15.28 0.40 29.82
N SER A 261 -15.90 -0.35 30.73
CA SER A 261 -17.17 0.04 31.34
C SER A 261 -17.27 -0.43 32.79
N SER A 262 -18.03 0.31 33.59
CA SER A 262 -18.33 0.00 35.00
C SER A 262 -19.60 0.71 35.46
N SER A 263 -20.05 0.42 36.68
CA SER A 263 -20.93 1.28 37.46
C SER A 263 -20.12 2.01 38.53
N LEU A 264 -20.27 3.33 38.58
CA LEU A 264 -19.60 4.20 39.53
C LEU A 264 -20.62 4.65 40.58
N GLY A 265 -20.40 4.30 41.84
CA GLY A 265 -21.17 4.76 42.97
C GLY A 265 -20.50 5.92 43.68
N LEU A 266 -21.31 6.88 44.15
CA LEU A 266 -20.88 7.86 45.14
C LEU A 266 -21.61 7.71 46.46
N GLY A 267 -20.94 8.16 47.52
CA GLY A 267 -21.62 8.53 48.75
C GLY A 267 -22.39 9.85 48.64
N THR A 268 -22.88 10.36 49.76
CA THR A 268 -23.49 11.69 49.84
C THR A 268 -22.48 12.79 49.52
N VAL A 269 -22.77 13.59 48.50
CA VAL A 269 -21.94 14.73 48.08
C VAL A 269 -22.61 16.05 48.46
N GLY A 270 -21.86 16.92 49.13
CA GLY A 270 -22.32 18.26 49.51
C GLY A 270 -21.99 19.36 48.49
N SER A 271 -21.34 18.99 47.39
CA SER A 271 -20.89 19.88 46.31
C SER A 271 -20.77 19.11 45.00
N THR A 272 -20.84 19.81 43.87
CA THR A 272 -20.65 19.22 42.54
C THR A 272 -19.28 18.54 42.41
N LEU A 273 -19.28 17.26 42.04
CA LEU A 273 -18.10 16.42 41.87
C LEU A 273 -18.01 15.95 40.41
N SER A 274 -16.82 16.04 39.82
CA SER A 274 -16.55 15.50 38.49
C SER A 274 -15.52 14.38 38.64
N PRO A 275 -15.91 13.10 38.58
CA PRO A 275 -15.02 11.98 38.39
C PRO A 275 -14.63 11.87 36.93
N TYR A 276 -13.39 11.46 36.74
CA TYR A 276 -12.79 11.28 35.44
C TYR A 276 -12.25 9.86 35.36
N HIS A 277 -12.41 9.22 34.21
CA HIS A 277 -11.78 7.94 33.90
C HIS A 277 -11.17 8.00 32.50
N SER A 278 -9.99 7.43 32.35
CA SER A 278 -9.22 7.45 31.09
C SER A 278 -8.38 6.19 30.96
N ILE A 279 -7.97 5.88 29.73
CA ILE A 279 -7.06 4.80 29.40
C ILE A 279 -5.63 5.35 29.36
N TYR A 280 -4.68 4.57 29.86
CA TYR A 280 -3.25 4.86 29.91
C TYR A 280 -2.47 3.76 29.22
N VAL A 281 -1.38 4.12 28.55
CA VAL A 281 -0.37 3.19 28.02
C VAL A 281 0.95 3.56 28.65
N ASN A 282 1.55 2.63 29.41
CA ASN A 282 2.84 2.86 30.07
C ASN A 282 2.87 4.18 30.86
N GLU A 283 1.86 4.40 31.70
CA GLU A 283 1.66 5.60 32.52
C GLU A 283 1.40 6.91 31.76
N VAL A 284 1.31 6.87 30.42
CA VAL A 284 0.93 8.01 29.59
C VAL A 284 -0.56 7.95 29.29
N LYS A 285 -1.29 9.03 29.60
CA LYS A 285 -2.72 9.15 29.33
C LYS A 285 -3.00 9.20 27.84
N THR A 286 -3.90 8.36 27.36
CA THR A 286 -4.48 8.48 26.01
C THR A 286 -5.56 9.56 26.04
N ALA A 287 -5.17 10.82 25.81
CA ALA A 287 -5.97 12.01 26.15
C ALA A 287 -7.44 11.99 25.65
N HIS A 288 -7.71 11.48 24.45
CA HIS A 288 -9.05 11.44 23.88
C HIS A 288 -10.00 10.45 24.59
N THR A 289 -9.48 9.55 25.43
CA THR A 289 -10.25 8.54 26.18
C THR A 289 -10.82 9.05 27.50
N GLU A 290 -10.56 10.30 27.88
CA GLU A 290 -11.11 10.83 29.12
C GLU A 290 -12.62 11.01 29.05
N ARG A 291 -13.33 10.54 30.06
CA ARG A 291 -14.77 10.76 30.20
C ARG A 291 -15.06 11.27 31.60
N ILE A 292 -16.19 11.93 31.71
CA ILE A 292 -16.63 12.62 32.92
C ILE A 292 -18.02 12.10 33.27
N ALA A 293 -18.22 11.77 34.53
CA ALA A 293 -19.51 11.34 35.08
C ALA A 293 -19.92 12.28 36.21
N GLY A 294 -20.27 13.51 35.85
CA GLY A 294 -20.58 14.59 36.75
C GLY A 294 -21.71 14.24 37.71
N TRP A 295 -21.53 14.66 38.94
CA TRP A 295 -22.50 14.55 40.02
C TRP A 295 -22.75 15.92 40.60
N ASP A 296 -23.98 16.40 40.48
CA ASP A 296 -24.41 17.60 41.19
C ASP A 296 -24.56 17.33 42.70
N ALA A 297 -24.53 18.39 43.51
CA ALA A 297 -24.73 18.33 44.95
C ALA A 297 -26.11 17.77 45.37
N SER A 298 -27.07 17.70 44.44
CA SER A 298 -28.40 17.12 44.67
C SER A 298 -28.46 15.60 44.50
N ILE A 299 -27.49 14.96 43.85
CA ILE A 299 -27.47 13.50 43.67
C ILE A 299 -26.87 12.85 44.91
N ASP A 300 -27.62 11.91 45.52
CA ASP A 300 -27.21 11.22 46.74
C ASP A 300 -27.32 9.70 46.61
N LEU A 301 -26.28 8.97 47.06
CA LEU A 301 -26.20 7.51 47.08
C LEU A 301 -26.57 6.82 45.75
N ALA A 302 -26.21 7.43 44.62
CA ALA A 302 -26.57 6.93 43.29
C ALA A 302 -25.40 6.26 42.57
N ASP A 303 -25.71 5.15 41.91
CA ASP A 303 -24.82 4.55 40.91
C ASP A 303 -25.09 5.14 39.53
N LEU A 304 -24.04 5.38 38.75
CA LEU A 304 -24.09 5.76 37.34
C LEU A 304 -23.27 4.80 36.48
N ALA A 305 -23.78 4.48 35.28
CA ALA A 305 -22.99 3.73 34.31
C ALA A 305 -21.88 4.62 33.72
N ILE A 306 -20.66 4.10 33.68
CA ILE A 306 -19.51 4.76 33.04
C ILE A 306 -18.92 3.89 31.95
N MET A 307 -18.41 4.55 30.90
CA MET A 307 -17.82 3.89 29.73
C MET A 307 -16.75 4.79 29.13
N THR A 308 -15.71 4.20 28.55
CA THR A 308 -14.81 4.89 27.60
C THR A 308 -14.24 3.92 26.56
N ASN A 309 -13.81 4.46 25.42
CA ASN A 309 -13.08 3.72 24.40
C ASN A 309 -11.92 4.54 23.81
N GLY A 310 -10.97 3.85 23.19
CA GLY A 310 -9.84 4.46 22.50
C GLY A 310 -9.00 3.45 21.73
N VAL A 311 -8.10 3.95 20.89
CA VAL A 311 -7.05 3.13 20.28
C VAL A 311 -5.77 3.27 21.10
N VAL A 312 -5.11 2.15 21.37
CA VAL A 312 -3.85 2.09 22.12
C VAL A 312 -2.82 1.23 21.40
N SER A 313 -1.55 1.62 21.49
CA SER A 313 -0.44 0.96 20.80
C SER A 313 0.72 0.65 21.76
N PRO A 314 0.55 -0.25 22.74
CA PRO A 314 1.63 -0.64 23.65
C PRO A 314 2.79 -1.32 22.91
N SER A 315 4.02 -1.07 23.36
CA SER A 315 5.21 -1.87 23.04
C SER A 315 5.19 -3.21 23.81
N ALA A 316 6.08 -4.13 23.46
CA ALA A 316 6.23 -5.39 24.17
C ALA A 316 6.49 -5.15 25.67
N GLY A 317 5.65 -5.74 26.52
CA GLY A 317 5.75 -5.62 27.99
C GLY A 317 5.12 -4.37 28.60
N GLN A 318 4.62 -3.43 27.81
CA GLN A 318 3.93 -2.25 28.34
C GLN A 318 2.51 -2.61 28.82
N ALA A 319 2.15 -2.05 29.98
CA ALA A 319 0.80 -2.14 30.52
C ALA A 319 -0.12 -1.11 29.86
N VAL A 320 -1.36 -1.53 29.62
CA VAL A 320 -2.50 -0.65 29.35
C VAL A 320 -3.39 -0.68 30.59
N GLU A 321 -3.83 0.48 31.04
CA GLU A 321 -4.51 0.65 32.33
C GLU A 321 -5.73 1.56 32.21
N VAL A 322 -6.72 1.34 33.08
CA VAL A 322 -7.77 2.33 33.33
C VAL A 322 -7.44 3.06 34.62
N ARG A 323 -7.32 4.38 34.53
CA ARG A 323 -7.10 5.24 35.69
C ARG A 323 -8.25 6.20 35.87
N TRP A 324 -8.43 6.64 37.12
CA TRP A 324 -9.54 7.47 37.54
C TRP A 324 -9.16 8.46 38.64
N ARG A 325 -9.83 9.60 38.65
CA ARG A 325 -9.67 10.71 39.61
C ARG A 325 -10.99 11.43 39.84
N ALA A 326 -11.04 12.41 40.74
CA ALA A 326 -12.15 13.36 40.82
C ALA A 326 -11.67 14.80 41.01
N SER A 327 -12.57 15.77 40.82
CA SER A 327 -12.31 17.20 41.01
C SER A 327 -12.08 17.59 42.48
N ALA A 328 -12.57 16.79 43.43
CA ALA A 328 -12.42 16.98 44.86
C ALA A 328 -12.19 15.64 45.58
N ALA A 329 -11.74 15.71 46.84
CA ALA A 329 -11.36 14.56 47.64
C ALA A 329 -12.58 13.86 48.28
N ASP A 330 -13.41 13.25 47.44
CA ASP A 330 -14.63 12.54 47.84
C ASP A 330 -14.57 11.05 47.49
N SER A 331 -15.23 10.21 48.29
CA SER A 331 -15.24 8.77 48.10
C SER A 331 -16.14 8.37 46.95
N ARG A 332 -15.54 7.71 45.96
CA ARG A 332 -16.21 7.07 44.82
C ARG A 332 -15.84 5.60 44.77
N THR A 333 -16.76 4.77 44.30
CA THR A 333 -16.62 3.32 44.25
C THR A 333 -16.92 2.82 42.85
N ALA A 334 -15.96 2.17 42.19
CA ALA A 334 -16.21 1.42 40.97
C ALA A 334 -16.63 -0.01 41.33
N ARG A 335 -17.77 -0.44 40.81
CA ARG A 335 -18.37 -1.76 41.07
C ARG A 335 -17.89 -2.79 40.04
N GLU A 336 -18.79 -3.67 39.60
CA GLU A 336 -18.58 -4.55 38.46
C GLU A 336 -18.03 -3.75 37.28
N ARG A 337 -16.97 -4.27 36.69
CA ARG A 337 -16.21 -3.58 35.66
C ARG A 337 -15.56 -4.54 34.71
N THR A 338 -15.38 -4.07 33.49
CA THR A 338 -14.75 -4.84 32.43
C THR A 338 -13.85 -3.93 31.64
N PHE A 339 -12.57 -4.26 31.62
CA PHE A 339 -11.61 -3.64 30.72
C PHE A 339 -11.19 -4.68 29.67
N LEU A 340 -11.33 -4.33 28.40
CA LEU A 340 -11.14 -5.20 27.26
C LEU A 340 -10.20 -4.55 26.25
N LEU A 341 -9.24 -5.32 25.73
CA LEU A 341 -8.45 -4.96 24.56
C LEU A 341 -8.75 -5.95 23.45
N LEU A 342 -9.10 -5.43 22.28
CA LEU A 342 -9.30 -6.18 21.05
C LEU A 342 -8.17 -5.83 20.07
N LYS A 343 -7.33 -6.80 19.74
CA LYS A 343 -6.16 -6.63 18.87
C LYS A 343 -6.60 -6.38 17.44
N SER A 344 -6.22 -5.23 16.88
CA SER A 344 -6.50 -4.88 15.49
C SER A 344 -5.98 -5.96 14.54
N PRO A 345 -6.77 -6.38 13.53
CA PRO A 345 -6.27 -7.27 12.51
C PRO A 345 -5.11 -6.60 11.75
N PRO A 346 -4.06 -7.35 11.40
CA PRO A 346 -2.92 -6.77 10.68
C PRO A 346 -3.37 -6.22 9.33
N ALA A 347 -2.70 -5.15 8.89
CA ALA A 347 -2.80 -4.70 7.52
C ALA A 347 -2.20 -5.77 6.58
N THR A 348 -2.89 -6.04 5.48
CA THR A 348 -2.45 -7.02 4.47
C THR A 348 -2.60 -6.44 3.08
N ALA A 349 -1.91 -7.03 2.11
CA ALA A 349 -2.02 -6.65 0.71
C ALA A 349 -2.19 -7.89 -0.17
N SER A 350 -3.17 -7.85 -1.06
CA SER A 350 -3.36 -8.89 -2.07
C SER A 350 -2.74 -8.48 -3.41
N THR A 351 -2.03 -9.41 -4.05
CA THR A 351 -1.51 -9.27 -5.41
C THR A 351 -2.51 -9.84 -6.42
N THR A 352 -3.02 -8.99 -7.31
CA THR A 352 -3.95 -9.33 -8.40
C THR A 352 -3.48 -8.70 -9.73
N GLY A 353 -4.28 -8.73 -10.80
CA GLY A 353 -3.88 -8.28 -12.15
C GLY A 353 -3.62 -9.43 -13.12
N THR A 354 -2.76 -9.21 -14.11
CA THR A 354 -2.44 -10.24 -15.14
C THR A 354 -1.12 -10.96 -14.89
N ALA A 355 -0.32 -10.54 -13.91
CA ALA A 355 0.91 -11.18 -13.45
C ALA A 355 0.74 -11.72 -12.02
N THR A 356 -0.23 -12.63 -11.83
CA THR A 356 -0.64 -13.14 -10.51
C THR A 356 -0.44 -14.64 -10.34
N ALA A 357 0.18 -15.24 -11.34
CA ALA A 357 0.50 -16.66 -11.45
C ALA A 357 1.83 -16.77 -12.20
N THR A 358 2.17 -17.97 -12.68
CA THR A 358 3.33 -18.15 -13.53
C THR A 358 3.13 -17.49 -14.90
N ILE A 359 4.00 -16.55 -15.24
CA ILE A 359 4.17 -16.00 -16.61
C ILE A 359 5.51 -16.49 -17.18
N ASN A 360 5.84 -16.15 -18.42
CA ASN A 360 7.11 -16.50 -19.05
C ASN A 360 7.86 -15.25 -19.53
N GLU A 361 9.12 -15.41 -19.92
CA GLU A 361 9.93 -14.33 -20.50
C GLU A 361 9.23 -13.59 -21.64
N GLY A 362 8.59 -14.32 -22.57
CA GLY A 362 7.88 -13.72 -23.70
C GLY A 362 6.81 -12.71 -23.28
N ALA A 363 6.18 -12.92 -22.13
CA ALA A 363 5.22 -11.98 -21.55
C ALA A 363 5.87 -10.69 -21.02
N ILE A 364 7.10 -10.76 -20.52
CA ILE A 364 7.89 -9.60 -20.05
C ILE A 364 8.49 -8.86 -21.25
N VAL A 365 9.02 -9.59 -22.23
CA VAL A 365 9.56 -9.05 -23.49
C VAL A 365 8.49 -8.29 -24.26
N ALA A 366 7.27 -8.83 -24.36
CA ALA A 366 6.15 -8.15 -25.01
C ALA A 366 5.58 -6.97 -24.18
N GLY A 367 5.70 -7.05 -22.85
CA GLY A 367 5.14 -6.06 -21.92
C GLY A 367 3.61 -6.12 -21.81
N GLY A 368 3.04 -5.13 -21.12
CA GLY A 368 1.59 -4.95 -20.97
C GLY A 368 0.95 -5.76 -19.83
N LYS A 369 1.76 -6.45 -19.01
CA LYS A 369 1.25 -7.11 -17.80
C LYS A 369 0.99 -6.10 -16.69
N THR A 370 0.03 -6.42 -15.81
CA THR A 370 -0.33 -5.59 -14.66
C THR A 370 -0.14 -6.37 -13.35
N VAL A 371 0.34 -5.66 -12.34
CA VAL A 371 0.33 -6.06 -10.93
C VAL A 371 -0.57 -5.08 -10.19
N ILE A 372 -1.60 -5.58 -9.53
CA ILE A 372 -2.57 -4.79 -8.77
C ILE A 372 -2.42 -5.14 -7.30
N LEU A 373 -2.08 -4.17 -6.48
CA LEU A 373 -1.89 -4.32 -5.05
C LEU A 373 -3.09 -3.69 -4.33
N THR A 374 -3.84 -4.52 -3.62
CA THR A 374 -5.03 -4.08 -2.88
C THR A 374 -4.82 -4.26 -1.38
N LEU A 375 -4.89 -3.16 -0.63
CA LEU A 375 -4.75 -3.14 0.82
C LEU A 375 -6.06 -3.55 1.51
N THR A 376 -5.91 -4.24 2.63
CA THR A 376 -6.96 -4.48 3.63
C THR A 376 -6.46 -3.98 4.98
N ASN A 377 -7.31 -3.26 5.71
CA ASN A 377 -7.01 -2.63 7.01
C ASN A 377 -5.91 -1.54 6.99
N ASP A 378 -5.57 -1.00 5.82
CA ASP A 378 -4.72 0.19 5.66
C ASP A 378 -5.10 0.92 4.36
N THR A 379 -4.61 2.13 4.18
CA THR A 379 -4.82 2.96 2.99
C THR A 379 -3.50 3.52 2.48
N TYR A 380 -3.38 3.62 1.16
CA TYR A 380 -2.30 4.36 0.52
C TYR A 380 -2.46 5.85 0.81
N VAL A 381 -1.35 6.50 1.15
CA VAL A 381 -1.30 7.95 1.33
C VAL A 381 -1.83 8.66 0.07
N PRO A 382 -2.55 9.79 0.21
CA PRO A 382 -3.09 10.50 -0.95
C PRO A 382 -2.02 10.95 -1.94
N ALA A 383 -2.38 11.07 -3.21
CA ALA A 383 -1.48 11.60 -4.24
C ALA A 383 -1.21 13.11 -4.11
N THR A 384 -2.04 13.84 -3.35
CA THR A 384 -2.11 15.30 -3.36
C THR A 384 -1.76 15.97 -2.02
N SER A 385 -1.21 15.24 -1.04
CA SER A 385 -0.64 15.89 0.15
C SER A 385 0.71 16.50 -0.21
N GLU A 386 0.70 17.62 -0.93
CA GLU A 386 1.91 18.36 -1.29
C GLU A 386 2.60 18.84 -0.02
N ARG A 387 3.90 18.54 0.13
CA ARG A 387 4.70 19.14 1.19
C ARG A 387 4.77 20.64 0.91
N VAL A 388 4.10 21.44 1.72
CA VAL A 388 4.09 22.90 1.55
C VAL A 388 5.47 23.42 1.96
N THR A 389 6.19 24.05 1.02
CA THR A 389 7.38 24.82 1.36
C THR A 389 6.94 26.01 2.22
N PRO A 390 7.60 26.27 3.36
CA PRO A 390 7.26 27.43 4.19
C PRO A 390 7.21 28.71 3.35
N VAL A 391 6.10 29.44 3.45
CA VAL A 391 5.91 30.74 2.81
C VAL A 391 6.30 31.78 3.83
N ILE A 392 7.32 32.57 3.50
CA ILE A 392 7.85 33.61 4.35
C ILE A 392 8.01 34.86 3.50
N GLU A 393 7.15 35.85 3.74
CA GLU A 393 7.10 37.09 3.00
C GLU A 393 7.15 38.31 3.94
N ALA A 394 7.28 39.50 3.37
CA ALA A 394 7.39 40.73 4.15
C ALA A 394 6.15 41.00 5.03
N ALA A 395 4.98 40.45 4.68
CA ALA A 395 3.75 40.56 5.48
C ALA A 395 3.82 39.76 6.78
N ASP A 396 4.71 38.77 6.86
CA ASP A 396 4.89 37.92 8.05
C ASP A 396 5.84 38.52 9.08
N ALA A 397 6.46 39.66 8.77
CA ALA A 397 7.53 40.24 9.56
C ALA A 397 7.10 41.48 10.34
N THR A 398 7.48 41.54 11.61
CA THR A 398 7.48 42.77 12.42
C THR A 398 8.91 43.19 12.71
N ASN A 399 9.13 44.50 12.79
CA ASN A 399 10.45 45.08 12.93
C ASN A 399 10.49 46.02 14.14
N SER A 400 11.52 45.89 14.96
CA SER A 400 11.71 46.71 16.16
C SER A 400 13.17 47.12 16.28
N GLY A 401 13.44 48.13 17.09
CA GLY A 401 14.81 48.58 17.34
C GLY A 401 14.84 49.94 18.03
N ASN A 402 16.02 50.32 18.51
CA ASN A 402 16.26 51.62 19.13
C ASN A 402 17.63 52.21 18.76
N ASP A 403 17.71 53.53 18.81
CA ASP A 403 18.95 54.28 18.52
C ASP A 403 19.62 54.72 19.84
N THR A 404 19.22 54.13 20.97
CA THR A 404 19.74 54.47 22.30
C THR A 404 19.95 53.20 23.12
N ALA A 405 21.15 53.07 23.67
CA ALA A 405 21.53 51.92 24.47
C ALA A 405 20.52 51.64 25.59
N SER A 406 20.03 50.39 25.67
CA SER A 406 19.04 49.95 26.65
C SER A 406 19.35 48.57 27.22
N GLY A 407 19.14 48.39 28.52
CA GLY A 407 19.20 47.09 29.20
C GLY A 407 17.92 46.26 29.10
N SER A 408 16.93 46.73 28.33
CA SER A 408 15.69 45.99 28.05
C SER A 408 15.10 46.43 26.70
N TRP A 409 14.73 45.45 25.88
CA TRP A 409 14.28 45.61 24.51
C TRP A 409 12.85 45.08 24.40
N ALA A 410 11.93 45.90 23.90
CA ALA A 410 10.56 45.48 23.62
C ALA A 410 10.46 45.13 22.14
N VAL A 411 10.45 43.83 21.83
CA VAL A 411 10.42 43.34 20.45
C VAL A 411 8.97 43.09 20.04
N ASP A 412 8.51 43.76 18.98
CA ASP A 412 7.18 43.62 18.43
C ASP A 412 7.00 42.24 17.80
N ARG A 413 5.81 41.67 17.97
CA ARG A 413 5.42 40.38 17.40
C ARG A 413 4.00 40.44 16.84
N PRO A 414 3.72 39.71 15.74
CA PRO A 414 2.39 39.64 15.14
C PRO A 414 1.42 38.79 16.01
N THR A 415 0.18 38.62 15.53
CA THR A 415 -0.80 37.71 16.12
C THR A 415 -0.52 36.27 15.71
N LEU A 416 -0.60 35.33 16.66
CA LEU A 416 -0.44 33.89 16.42
C LEU A 416 -1.70 33.11 16.81
N ALA A 417 -2.03 32.11 16.00
CA ALA A 417 -2.88 31.00 16.39
C ALA A 417 -2.05 29.92 17.12
N THR A 418 -2.72 29.01 17.80
CA THR A 418 -2.08 27.83 18.38
C THR A 418 -1.36 27.04 17.28
N GLY A 419 -0.09 26.70 17.50
CA GLY A 419 0.75 25.94 16.58
C GLY A 419 1.53 26.79 15.57
N ASP A 420 1.28 28.11 15.47
CA ASP A 420 2.13 29.00 14.66
C ASP A 420 3.53 29.11 15.29
N MET A 421 4.56 29.32 14.46
CA MET A 421 5.93 29.58 14.90
C MET A 421 6.31 31.05 14.73
N LEU A 422 7.08 31.58 15.68
CA LEU A 422 7.86 32.80 15.49
C LEU A 422 9.34 32.49 15.38
N ILE A 423 10.03 33.25 14.55
CA ILE A 423 11.48 33.31 14.45
C ILE A 423 11.91 34.75 14.69
N MET A 424 12.71 34.98 15.72
CA MET A 424 13.21 36.31 16.09
C MET A 424 14.69 36.42 15.75
N PHE A 425 15.03 37.34 14.86
CA PHE A 425 16.39 37.73 14.53
C PHE A 425 16.74 38.97 15.35
N LEU A 426 17.88 38.96 16.03
CA LEU A 426 18.38 40.07 16.84
C LEU A 426 19.78 40.45 16.37
N GLY A 427 19.97 41.71 16.03
CA GLY A 427 21.26 42.34 15.77
C GLY A 427 21.47 43.53 16.69
N TRP A 428 22.71 43.79 17.09
CA TRP A 428 23.06 44.92 17.93
C TRP A 428 24.50 45.37 17.70
N ASP A 429 24.71 46.68 17.86
CA ASP A 429 26.02 47.27 18.06
C ASP A 429 26.57 46.80 19.42
N ASP A 430 27.83 46.39 19.45
CA ASP A 430 28.52 45.93 20.66
C ASP A 430 29.55 46.96 21.16
N GLY A 431 29.06 48.14 21.55
CA GLY A 431 29.82 49.11 22.32
C GLY A 431 30.13 48.67 23.76
N THR A 432 29.51 47.59 24.29
CA THR A 432 29.54 47.26 25.73
C THR A 432 29.88 45.80 26.11
N THR A 433 30.39 44.97 25.19
CA THR A 433 30.83 43.56 25.39
C THR A 433 29.72 42.57 25.73
N THR A 434 28.54 42.72 25.14
CA THR A 434 27.37 41.84 25.36
C THR A 434 27.64 40.41 24.91
N THR A 435 27.58 39.46 25.85
CA THR A 435 27.86 38.03 25.61
C THR A 435 26.60 37.16 25.57
N GLY A 436 25.44 37.69 25.96
CA GLY A 436 24.20 36.95 26.01
C GLY A 436 22.95 37.82 25.99
N VAL A 437 21.85 37.20 25.55
CA VAL A 437 20.53 37.81 25.46
C VAL A 437 19.51 36.83 26.05
N THR A 438 18.67 37.30 26.95
CA THR A 438 17.59 36.50 27.55
C THR A 438 16.25 36.92 26.97
N VAL A 439 15.43 35.96 26.55
CA VAL A 439 14.09 36.21 26.01
C VAL A 439 13.04 35.77 27.04
N ALA A 440 12.07 36.63 27.33
CA ALA A 440 10.97 36.27 28.23
C ALA A 440 10.11 35.13 27.64
N ASN A 441 9.50 34.33 28.51
CA ASN A 441 8.56 33.28 28.08
C ASN A 441 7.36 33.87 27.35
N GLY A 442 6.77 33.06 26.47
CA GLY A 442 5.51 33.36 25.82
C GLY A 442 4.34 33.53 26.79
N PRO A 443 3.23 34.16 26.36
CA PRO A 443 2.05 34.39 27.20
C PRO A 443 1.43 33.13 27.81
N ASN A 444 1.65 31.94 27.24
CA ASN A 444 1.17 30.66 27.77
C ASN A 444 2.30 29.81 28.38
N GLY A 445 3.45 30.44 28.69
CA GLY A 445 4.61 29.78 29.29
C GLY A 445 5.57 29.13 28.30
N GLU A 446 5.45 29.41 27.01
CA GLU A 446 6.34 28.86 25.97
C GLU A 446 7.78 29.37 26.14
N VAL A 447 8.76 28.49 25.95
CA VAL A 447 10.19 28.83 26.08
C VAL A 447 10.81 28.98 24.69
N TRP A 448 11.50 30.09 24.46
CA TRP A 448 12.23 30.36 23.22
C TRP A 448 13.49 29.51 23.11
N GLN A 449 13.69 28.91 21.95
CA GLN A 449 14.84 28.07 21.63
C GLN A 449 15.86 28.85 20.81
N GLN A 450 17.12 28.86 21.22
CA GLN A 450 18.19 29.54 20.49
C GLN A 450 18.59 28.72 19.26
N ILE A 451 18.63 29.34 18.08
CA ILE A 451 19.04 28.70 16.82
C ILE A 451 20.56 28.62 16.74
N ASN A 452 21.24 29.71 17.10
CA ASN A 452 22.69 29.83 17.05
C ASN A 452 23.21 30.62 18.24
N SER A 453 24.39 30.24 18.75
CA SER A 453 25.11 31.06 19.72
C SER A 453 25.32 32.48 19.18
N VAL A 454 25.47 33.45 20.08
CA VAL A 454 25.82 34.83 19.71
C VAL A 454 27.07 34.84 18.84
N VAL A 455 26.95 35.44 17.66
CA VAL A 455 28.04 35.61 16.70
C VAL A 455 28.49 37.06 16.77
N ALA A 456 29.80 37.30 16.71
CA ALA A 456 30.39 38.64 16.73
C ALA A 456 31.25 38.86 15.48
N SER A 457 31.31 40.09 14.98
CA SER A 457 32.32 40.50 14.01
C SER A 457 33.72 40.38 14.61
N ALA A 458 34.75 40.24 13.79
CA ALA A 458 36.13 40.16 14.29
C ALA A 458 36.56 41.44 15.05
N SER A 459 35.98 42.58 14.70
CA SER A 459 36.13 43.87 15.41
C SER A 459 35.28 43.98 16.67
N THR A 460 34.35 43.04 16.88
CA THR A 460 33.34 43.07 17.95
C THR A 460 32.45 44.31 17.91
N GLU A 461 32.31 44.97 16.77
CA GLU A 461 31.41 46.11 16.58
C GLU A 461 29.96 45.68 16.43
N VAL A 462 29.70 44.49 15.87
CA VAL A 462 28.33 44.01 15.64
C VAL A 462 28.18 42.58 16.11
N ARG A 463 27.00 42.26 16.65
CA ARG A 463 26.62 40.91 17.07
C ARG A 463 25.24 40.51 16.61
N MET A 464 25.03 39.20 16.50
CA MET A 464 23.75 38.63 16.08
C MET A 464 23.42 37.30 16.76
N THR A 465 22.13 37.05 16.99
CA THR A 465 21.60 35.71 17.31
C THR A 465 20.15 35.58 16.81
N ALA A 466 19.65 34.35 16.70
CA ALA A 466 18.25 34.08 16.38
C ALA A 466 17.62 33.07 17.34
N TYR A 467 16.32 33.20 17.55
CA TYR A 467 15.50 32.33 18.39
C TYR A 467 14.22 31.91 17.66
N TYR A 468 13.64 30.77 18.05
CA TYR A 468 12.29 30.40 17.64
C TYR A 468 11.42 29.96 18.81
N VAL A 469 10.09 30.01 18.62
CA VAL A 469 9.10 29.47 19.56
C VAL A 469 7.86 29.03 18.79
N ILE A 470 7.20 27.97 19.26
CA ILE A 470 5.91 27.50 18.74
C ILE A 470 4.83 27.83 19.77
N ALA A 471 3.77 28.50 19.36
CA ALA A 471 2.70 28.92 20.25
C ALA A 471 1.86 27.72 20.74
N THR A 472 1.70 27.55 22.05
CA THR A 472 0.86 26.48 22.64
C THR A 472 -0.59 26.93 22.86
N GLY A 473 -0.84 28.24 22.73
CA GLY A 473 -2.14 28.88 22.72
C GLY A 473 -2.13 30.11 21.80
N ALA A 474 -3.27 30.78 21.60
CA ALA A 474 -3.31 31.99 20.76
C ALA A 474 -2.54 33.15 21.41
N TRP A 475 -1.75 33.89 20.62
CA TRP A 475 -1.07 35.12 21.07
C TRP A 475 -1.67 36.32 20.33
N GLY A 476 -2.31 37.24 21.04
CA GLY A 476 -2.66 38.54 20.46
C GLY A 476 -1.41 39.37 20.14
N ALA A 477 -1.42 40.21 19.11
CA ALA A 477 -0.29 41.10 18.78
C ALA A 477 0.18 41.90 20.00
N GLY A 478 1.49 42.15 20.09
CA GLY A 478 2.09 42.85 21.22
C GLY A 478 3.61 42.79 21.19
N THR A 479 4.24 42.91 22.35
CA THR A 479 5.70 42.83 22.48
C THR A 479 6.14 41.65 23.33
N ILE A 480 7.37 41.17 23.12
CA ILE A 480 8.10 40.28 24.01
C ILE A 480 9.31 41.02 24.57
N THR A 481 9.56 40.89 25.87
CA THR A 481 10.72 41.52 26.50
C THR A 481 11.96 40.69 26.27
N VAL A 482 13.00 41.34 25.76
CA VAL A 482 14.34 40.80 25.60
C VAL A 482 15.30 41.59 26.50
N THR A 483 16.19 40.90 27.20
CA THR A 483 17.12 41.49 28.16
C THR A 483 18.55 41.12 27.78
N PRO A 484 19.34 42.06 27.23
CA PRO A 484 20.76 41.84 26.99
C PRO A 484 21.58 41.83 28.29
N SER A 485 22.79 41.25 28.22
CA SER A 485 23.73 41.25 29.35
C SER A 485 24.36 42.61 29.64
N ALA A 486 24.32 43.56 28.69
CA ALA A 486 24.74 44.95 28.85
C ALA A 486 23.83 45.88 28.00
N SER A 487 23.92 47.20 28.18
CA SER A 487 23.01 48.13 27.49
C SER A 487 23.48 48.40 26.07
N GLU A 488 22.67 48.04 25.07
CA GLU A 488 23.03 48.19 23.65
C GLU A 488 21.93 48.86 22.83
N GLN A 489 22.33 49.41 21.69
CA GLN A 489 21.45 49.72 20.57
C GLN A 489 21.16 48.44 19.80
N TRP A 490 19.93 48.23 19.35
CA TRP A 490 19.54 46.95 18.76
C TRP A 490 18.51 47.13 17.66
N THR A 491 18.44 46.14 16.79
CA THR A 491 17.37 45.94 15.82
C THR A 491 16.93 44.48 15.84
N ALA A 492 15.64 44.28 15.62
CA ALA A 492 15.06 42.96 15.51
C ALA A 492 14.10 42.87 14.34
N THR A 493 14.04 41.68 13.76
CA THR A 493 12.97 41.25 12.87
C THR A 493 12.37 39.98 13.44
N VAL A 494 11.05 39.95 13.61
CA VAL A 494 10.30 38.75 14.02
C VAL A 494 9.47 38.29 12.84
N VAL A 495 9.68 37.06 12.39
CA VAL A 495 8.98 36.42 11.28
C VAL A 495 8.00 35.39 11.82
N LYS A 496 6.76 35.42 11.34
CA LYS A 496 5.77 34.39 11.57
C LYS A 496 5.86 33.29 10.50
N VAL A 497 5.73 32.04 10.92
CA VAL A 497 5.51 30.90 10.03
C VAL A 497 4.22 30.18 10.47
N PRO A 498 3.16 30.14 9.65
CA PRO A 498 1.89 29.53 10.02
C PRO A 498 1.99 28.03 10.35
N ALA A 499 1.12 27.57 11.25
CA ALA A 499 0.97 26.14 11.54
C ALA A 499 0.66 25.34 10.26
N GLY A 500 1.34 24.20 10.08
CA GLY A 500 1.18 23.35 8.89
C GLY A 500 2.09 23.71 7.71
N GLU A 501 2.89 24.77 7.81
CA GLU A 501 3.93 25.11 6.81
C GLU A 501 5.34 24.67 7.20
N PHE A 502 5.52 24.13 8.42
CA PHE A 502 6.81 23.69 8.93
C PHE A 502 6.72 22.38 9.74
N ASP A 503 7.86 21.73 9.99
CA ASP A 503 7.97 20.57 10.87
C ASP A 503 7.86 20.99 12.35
N ALA A 504 6.71 20.74 12.98
CA ALA A 504 6.48 21.12 14.37
C ALA A 504 7.34 20.35 15.40
N SER A 505 7.93 19.22 15.02
CA SER A 505 8.79 18.41 15.89
C SER A 505 10.25 18.83 15.84
N VAL A 506 10.75 19.17 14.65
CA VAL A 506 12.12 19.67 14.44
C VAL A 506 12.11 20.81 13.41
N PRO A 507 11.72 22.04 13.81
CA PRO A 507 11.42 23.12 12.88
C PRO A 507 12.64 23.70 12.17
N ILE A 508 13.82 23.64 12.79
CA ILE A 508 15.06 24.20 12.28
C ILE A 508 15.99 23.08 11.80
N GLY A 509 16.39 23.17 10.54
CA GLY A 509 17.31 22.25 9.88
C GLY A 509 18.77 22.66 10.02
N ALA A 510 19.59 22.34 9.02
CA ALA A 510 20.99 22.75 8.99
C ALA A 510 21.12 24.28 9.09
N SER A 511 22.14 24.73 9.82
CA SER A 511 22.40 26.14 10.10
C SER A 511 23.90 26.42 10.11
N ALA A 512 24.30 27.63 9.74
CA ALA A 512 25.66 28.11 9.86
C ALA A 512 25.71 29.63 10.08
N THR A 513 26.88 30.13 10.45
CA THR A 513 27.13 31.55 10.74
C THR A 513 28.41 32.02 10.05
N ARG A 514 28.50 33.32 9.78
CA ARG A 514 29.68 33.95 9.17
C ARG A 514 29.78 35.40 9.60
N ALA A 515 31.00 35.89 9.78
CA ALA A 515 31.26 37.26 10.21
C ALA A 515 32.41 37.87 9.40
N SER A 516 32.46 39.20 9.36
CA SER A 516 33.54 39.96 8.74
C SER A 516 34.86 39.75 9.50
N ALA A 517 35.97 39.79 8.76
CA ALA A 517 37.32 39.78 9.31
C ALA A 517 37.88 41.20 9.51
N ALA A 518 37.25 42.20 8.89
CA ALA A 518 37.65 43.60 8.95
C ALA A 518 36.42 44.53 9.13
N ILE A 519 36.71 45.81 9.34
CA ILE A 519 35.73 46.90 9.58
C ILE A 519 35.42 47.71 8.32
N ASP A 520 36.05 47.36 7.19
CA ASP A 520 35.95 48.07 5.91
C ASP A 520 35.49 47.13 4.79
N GLU A 521 34.73 46.09 5.13
CA GLU A 521 34.20 45.17 4.13
C GLU A 521 33.03 45.80 3.38
N THR A 522 32.97 45.55 2.07
CA THR A 522 31.95 46.14 1.18
C THR A 522 30.81 45.16 0.87
N SER A 523 30.80 43.98 1.51
CA SER A 523 29.74 43.01 1.31
C SER A 523 29.52 42.06 2.49
N VAL A 524 28.25 41.83 2.84
CA VAL A 524 27.81 40.76 3.74
C VAL A 524 27.75 39.45 2.98
N LEU A 525 28.33 38.39 3.52
CA LEU A 525 28.37 37.07 2.87
C LEU A 525 27.56 36.04 3.66
N MET A 526 26.67 35.33 2.97
CA MET A 526 25.98 34.17 3.55
C MET A 526 27.01 33.07 3.92
N PRO A 527 26.81 32.35 5.04
CA PRO A 527 27.58 31.15 5.32
C PRO A 527 27.29 30.04 4.30
N ALA A 528 28.32 29.30 3.89
CA ALA A 528 28.15 28.08 3.10
C ALA A 528 28.03 26.86 4.02
N PHE A 529 27.07 25.98 3.75
CA PHE A 529 26.84 24.75 4.52
C PHE A 529 26.03 23.73 3.70
N ASP A 530 26.06 22.47 4.13
CA ASP A 530 25.27 21.40 3.52
C ASP A 530 23.93 21.23 4.25
N ALA A 531 22.86 21.06 3.48
CA ALA A 531 21.54 20.71 4.01
C ALA A 531 21.55 19.29 4.59
N GLY A 532 20.70 19.04 5.59
CA GLY A 532 20.47 17.70 6.12
C GLY A 532 19.72 16.80 5.14
N SER A 533 19.72 15.49 5.42
CA SER A 533 18.95 14.48 4.64
C SER A 533 17.43 14.62 4.76
N THR A 534 16.96 15.49 5.65
CA THR A 534 15.53 15.76 5.94
C THR A 534 15.13 17.23 5.73
N ASP A 535 16.03 18.07 5.23
CA ASP A 535 15.80 19.51 5.07
C ASP A 535 15.11 19.89 3.74
N GLY A 536 14.95 18.92 2.84
CA GLY A 536 14.37 19.11 1.52
C GLY A 536 12.94 19.62 1.56
N VAL A 537 12.56 20.39 0.53
CA VAL A 537 11.33 21.20 0.42
C VAL A 537 11.26 22.34 1.46
N GLY A 538 12.23 22.46 2.36
CA GLY A 538 12.32 23.56 3.33
C GLY A 538 12.67 24.90 2.70
N ARG A 539 12.54 25.97 3.50
CA ARG A 539 12.84 27.34 3.11
C ARG A 539 14.14 27.80 3.77
N LEU A 540 15.14 28.15 2.96
CA LEU A 540 16.37 28.75 3.46
C LEU A 540 16.12 30.22 3.82
N ILE A 541 16.47 30.60 5.04
CA ILE A 541 16.50 32.00 5.51
C ILE A 541 17.95 32.43 5.71
N TRP A 542 18.28 33.63 5.27
CA TRP A 542 19.56 34.30 5.50
C TRP A 542 19.29 35.66 6.12
N ALA A 543 19.93 35.92 7.27
CA ALA A 543 19.91 37.22 7.93
C ALA A 543 21.33 37.79 8.10
N GLY A 544 21.46 39.11 8.03
CA GLY A 544 22.73 39.82 8.24
C GLY A 544 22.54 41.17 8.89
N THR A 545 23.45 41.50 9.81
CA THR A 545 23.51 42.78 10.53
C THR A 545 24.85 43.49 10.30
N VAL A 546 24.84 44.82 10.30
CA VAL A 546 25.93 45.72 9.89
C VAL A 546 25.90 46.99 10.76
N ASP A 547 27.07 47.53 11.13
CA ASP A 547 27.25 48.70 12.02
C ASP A 547 26.86 50.05 11.37
N ASN A 548 26.72 50.10 10.04
CA ASN A 548 26.28 51.32 9.35
C ASN A 548 25.81 51.04 7.91
N ASP A 549 25.00 51.96 7.39
CA ASP A 549 24.54 52.10 6.01
C ASP A 549 23.64 50.98 5.42
N PRO A 550 22.77 51.31 4.45
CA PRO A 550 21.69 50.42 4.05
C PRO A 550 22.20 49.24 3.20
N GLN A 551 21.73 48.05 3.59
CA GLN A 551 21.88 46.78 2.89
C GLN A 551 21.06 46.78 1.57
N THR A 552 21.66 47.08 0.40
CA THR A 552 20.90 47.54 -0.80
C THR A 552 20.89 46.61 -2.03
N THR A 553 21.81 45.64 -2.16
CA THR A 553 21.82 44.72 -3.33
C THR A 553 21.50 43.28 -2.92
N LEU A 554 20.35 42.75 -3.35
CA LEU A 554 19.96 41.34 -3.15
C LEU A 554 20.67 40.42 -4.14
N ALA A 555 21.12 39.25 -3.68
CA ALA A 555 21.59 38.19 -4.57
C ALA A 555 20.40 37.67 -5.41
N GLY A 556 20.62 37.37 -6.69
CA GLY A 556 19.57 36.76 -7.52
C GLY A 556 19.10 35.42 -6.94
N GLY A 557 17.79 35.19 -6.93
CA GLY A 557 17.17 33.99 -6.35
C GLY A 557 16.84 34.09 -4.85
N TYR A 558 16.87 35.30 -4.28
CA TYR A 558 16.43 35.58 -2.91
C TYR A 558 15.40 36.71 -2.89
N THR A 559 14.41 36.58 -2.01
CA THR A 559 13.38 37.59 -1.73
C THR A 559 13.62 38.20 -0.34
N GLN A 560 13.63 39.53 -0.27
CA GLN A 560 13.77 40.26 0.99
C GLN A 560 12.50 40.19 1.82
N VAL A 561 12.62 39.74 3.06
CA VAL A 561 11.55 39.69 4.06
C VAL A 561 11.54 40.98 4.87
N ALA A 562 12.71 41.45 5.30
CA ALA A 562 12.87 42.71 6.00
C ALA A 562 14.22 43.35 5.71
N ASN A 563 14.25 44.68 5.79
CA ASN A 563 15.46 45.48 5.75
C ASN A 563 15.23 46.73 6.59
N VAL A 564 15.83 46.74 7.76
CA VAL A 564 15.61 47.77 8.77
C VAL A 564 16.93 48.46 8.98
N ASP A 565 16.92 49.78 8.86
CA ASP A 565 18.05 50.65 9.10
C ASP A 565 17.67 51.61 10.24
N ARG A 566 18.43 51.57 11.33
CA ARG A 566 18.25 52.41 12.52
C ARG A 566 19.46 53.32 12.77
N GLY A 567 20.23 53.62 11.72
CA GLY A 567 21.35 54.55 11.76
C GLY A 567 22.66 53.88 12.20
N ASN A 568 22.72 53.37 13.43
CA ASN A 568 23.92 52.73 13.99
C ASN A 568 23.92 51.20 13.83
N GLU A 569 22.81 50.61 13.39
CA GLU A 569 22.74 49.19 13.08
C GLU A 569 21.69 49.02 11.97
N SER A 570 21.99 48.12 11.02
CA SER A 570 21.00 47.64 10.06
C SER A 570 20.86 46.13 10.10
N LEU A 571 19.63 45.62 9.98
CA LEU A 571 19.30 44.20 9.92
C LEU A 571 18.50 43.90 8.66
N SER A 572 18.98 42.95 7.85
CA SER A 572 18.23 42.42 6.72
C SER A 572 18.00 40.92 6.84
N VAL A 573 16.75 40.51 6.61
CA VAL A 573 16.30 39.11 6.56
C VAL A 573 15.76 38.82 5.17
N GLN A 574 16.13 37.68 4.60
CA GLN A 574 15.65 37.25 3.29
C GLN A 574 15.55 35.74 3.19
N THR A 575 14.75 35.27 2.24
CA THR A 575 14.59 33.85 1.98
C THR A 575 15.01 33.51 0.55
N ARG A 576 15.47 32.28 0.35
CA ARG A 576 15.74 31.77 -1.00
C ARG A 576 14.42 31.49 -1.70
N ASP A 577 14.30 31.89 -2.96
CA ASP A 577 13.08 31.72 -3.77
C ASP A 577 12.82 30.23 -4.06
N ALA A 578 13.89 29.48 -4.36
CA ALA A 578 13.84 28.04 -4.57
C ALA A 578 13.85 27.27 -3.25
N ALA A 579 13.01 26.23 -3.16
CA ALA A 579 13.01 25.28 -2.05
C ALA A 579 14.35 24.54 -1.95
N VAL A 580 14.70 24.11 -0.74
CA VAL A 580 15.91 23.31 -0.47
C VAL A 580 15.74 21.87 -0.94
N THR A 581 16.80 21.25 -1.46
CA THR A 581 16.81 19.80 -1.72
C THR A 581 17.55 19.06 -0.60
N ASN A 582 17.20 17.79 -0.36
CA ASN A 582 17.87 16.99 0.67
C ASN A 582 19.36 16.87 0.35
N SER A 583 20.21 17.12 1.33
CA SER A 583 21.67 17.04 1.17
C SER A 583 22.27 17.96 0.10
N GLU A 584 21.57 19.05 -0.23
CA GLU A 584 22.08 20.11 -1.11
C GLU A 584 23.28 20.83 -0.48
N SER A 585 24.33 21.08 -1.27
CA SER A 585 25.40 22.00 -0.88
C SER A 585 25.00 23.44 -1.19
N LEU A 586 24.77 24.24 -0.15
CA LEU A 586 24.32 25.62 -0.30
C LEU A 586 25.53 26.55 -0.47
N SER A 587 25.72 27.06 -1.69
CA SER A 587 26.73 28.07 -1.98
C SER A 587 26.36 29.41 -1.33
N GLY A 588 27.29 30.03 -0.61
CA GLY A 588 27.05 31.33 0.04
C GLY A 588 26.71 32.44 -0.97
N GLY A 589 25.71 33.26 -0.67
CA GLY A 589 25.36 34.50 -1.37
C GLY A 589 26.10 35.74 -0.88
N THR A 590 25.96 36.85 -1.62
CA THR A 590 26.64 38.14 -1.34
C THR A 590 25.63 39.29 -1.38
N ARG A 591 25.75 40.23 -0.43
CA ARG A 591 24.98 41.48 -0.37
C ARG A 591 25.92 42.67 -0.26
N ALA A 592 25.74 43.70 -1.07
CA ALA A 592 26.57 44.90 -1.02
C ALA A 592 26.21 45.82 0.17
N ILE A 593 27.25 46.43 0.78
CA ILE A 593 27.17 47.45 1.83
C ILE A 593 28.16 48.59 1.53
N GLY A 594 28.00 49.74 2.21
CA GLY A 594 28.83 50.93 1.98
C GLY A 594 30.32 50.72 2.30
N SER A 595 30.63 50.28 3.51
CA SER A 595 31.94 49.81 4.00
C SER A 595 31.83 49.64 5.52
N ASP A 596 31.71 48.41 6.02
CA ASP A 596 31.63 48.19 7.48
C ASP A 596 31.93 46.75 7.93
N SER A 597 31.94 46.50 9.23
CA SER A 597 31.88 45.19 9.85
C SER A 597 30.47 44.60 9.83
N TRP A 598 30.38 43.26 9.80
CA TRP A 598 29.09 42.59 9.68
C TRP A 598 29.09 41.19 10.27
N VAL A 599 27.89 40.72 10.58
CA VAL A 599 27.61 39.35 11.01
C VAL A 599 26.42 38.81 10.24
N SER A 600 26.43 37.52 9.92
CA SER A 600 25.33 36.84 9.25
C SER A 600 25.12 35.42 9.75
N LEU A 601 23.92 34.93 9.53
CA LEU A 601 23.51 33.57 9.80
C LEU A 601 22.59 33.05 8.69
N GLY A 602 22.62 31.75 8.46
CA GLY A 602 21.74 31.07 7.52
C GLY A 602 21.25 29.76 8.12
N PHE A 603 19.97 29.45 7.95
CA PHE A 603 19.40 28.16 8.36
C PHE A 603 18.15 27.83 7.55
N ILE A 604 17.75 26.56 7.62
CA ILE A 604 16.60 26.04 6.89
C ILE A 604 15.42 25.90 7.84
N VAL A 605 14.27 26.50 7.51
CA VAL A 605 12.99 26.13 8.11
C VAL A 605 12.50 24.87 7.42
N ARG A 606 12.40 23.77 8.17
CA ARG A 606 11.99 22.47 7.61
C ARG A 606 10.52 22.50 7.23
N ALA A 607 10.20 22.00 6.04
CA ALA A 607 8.83 21.75 5.62
C ALA A 607 8.20 20.61 6.45
N PRO A 608 6.86 20.53 6.55
CA PRO A 608 6.17 19.58 7.42
C PRO A 608 6.62 18.12 7.21
N ALA A 609 6.79 17.42 8.33
CA ALA A 609 6.97 15.97 8.36
C ALA A 609 5.61 15.28 8.12
N THR A 610 5.15 15.28 6.87
CA THR A 610 3.97 14.52 6.42
C THR A 610 4.46 13.36 5.56
N PRO A 611 3.83 12.16 5.57
CA PRO A 611 4.22 11.08 4.68
C PRO A 611 4.28 11.57 3.23
N THR A 612 5.34 11.17 2.53
CA THR A 612 5.61 11.51 1.13
C THR A 612 4.34 11.28 0.29
N PRO A 613 3.81 12.28 -0.43
CA PRO A 613 2.66 12.07 -1.29
C PRO A 613 2.94 10.90 -2.24
N PHE A 614 1.90 10.13 -2.60
CA PHE A 614 2.08 8.88 -3.36
C PHE A 614 2.93 9.06 -4.63
N ALA A 615 2.88 10.25 -5.25
CA ALA A 615 3.69 10.61 -6.42
C ALA A 615 5.20 10.59 -6.15
N ASP A 616 5.65 11.09 -5.00
CA ASP A 616 7.07 11.17 -4.64
C ASP A 616 7.63 9.81 -4.20
N ALA A 617 6.75 8.92 -3.75
CA ALA A 617 7.12 7.62 -3.22
C ALA A 617 6.97 6.46 -4.22
N ARG A 618 6.60 6.76 -5.49
CA ARG A 618 6.51 5.73 -6.55
C ARG A 618 7.81 4.99 -6.77
N ALA A 619 8.96 5.66 -6.56
CA ALA A 619 10.26 5.02 -6.64
C ALA A 619 10.43 3.93 -5.57
N ALA A 620 10.06 4.22 -4.31
CA ALA A 620 10.08 3.22 -3.25
C ALA A 620 9.11 2.06 -3.53
N MET A 621 7.94 2.36 -4.12
CA MET A 621 6.97 1.33 -4.52
C MET A 621 7.52 0.42 -5.63
N ARG A 622 8.21 0.99 -6.63
CA ARG A 622 8.91 0.24 -7.68
C ARG A 622 9.97 -0.68 -7.08
N ASP A 623 10.80 -0.12 -6.20
CA ASP A 623 11.95 -0.80 -5.62
C ASP A 623 11.53 -1.93 -4.65
N GLY A 624 10.26 -1.99 -4.26
CA GLY A 624 9.71 -3.10 -3.47
C GLY A 624 9.33 -4.35 -4.27
N GLY A 625 9.29 -4.29 -5.60
CA GLY A 625 9.04 -5.48 -6.44
C GLY A 625 10.34 -6.23 -6.69
N ASP A 626 10.65 -7.23 -5.86
CA ASP A 626 11.94 -7.93 -5.83
C ASP A 626 11.86 -9.37 -6.34
N SER A 627 12.88 -9.80 -7.09
CA SER A 627 13.10 -11.22 -7.39
C SER A 627 13.86 -11.92 -6.27
N ALA A 628 13.52 -13.18 -5.99
CA ALA A 628 14.33 -14.04 -5.13
C ALA A 628 15.65 -14.47 -5.81
N GLN A 629 15.76 -14.29 -7.13
CA GLN A 629 16.91 -14.61 -7.95
C GLN A 629 17.69 -13.32 -8.30
N SER A 630 18.94 -13.46 -8.75
CA SER A 630 19.81 -12.33 -9.06
C SER A 630 20.63 -12.62 -10.33
N GLU A 631 19.94 -12.70 -11.46
CA GLU A 631 20.55 -12.88 -12.78
C GLU A 631 20.81 -11.51 -13.44
N SER A 632 21.86 -11.40 -14.25
CA SER A 632 22.19 -10.15 -14.95
C SER A 632 21.17 -9.75 -16.02
N GLY A 633 20.43 -10.72 -16.56
CA GLY A 633 19.26 -10.54 -17.45
C GLY A 633 17.92 -10.58 -16.71
N GLY A 634 17.92 -10.79 -15.40
CA GLY A 634 16.72 -11.03 -14.58
C GLY A 634 16.02 -9.76 -14.09
N TRP A 635 14.95 -9.96 -13.32
CA TRP A 635 13.96 -8.92 -12.97
C TRP A 635 14.58 -7.73 -12.25
N ASP A 636 15.47 -8.00 -11.30
CA ASP A 636 16.14 -6.98 -10.50
C ASP A 636 17.07 -6.08 -11.34
N ALA A 637 17.63 -6.61 -12.43
CA ALA A 637 18.54 -5.89 -13.30
C ALA A 637 17.82 -5.21 -14.48
N LYS A 638 16.74 -5.83 -15.01
CA LYS A 638 16.09 -5.41 -16.26
C LYS A 638 14.70 -4.83 -16.06
N VAL A 639 13.88 -5.38 -15.17
CA VAL A 639 12.47 -4.95 -15.01
C VAL A 639 12.37 -3.86 -13.95
N LYS A 640 12.71 -4.18 -12.69
CA LYS A 640 12.59 -3.31 -11.51
C LYS A 640 13.10 -1.89 -11.76
N PRO A 641 14.37 -1.64 -12.15
CA PRO A 641 14.89 -0.28 -12.32
C PRO A 641 14.21 0.48 -13.47
N ASN A 642 13.66 -0.23 -14.45
CA ASN A 642 13.12 0.37 -15.66
C ASN A 642 11.63 0.71 -15.56
N ILE A 643 10.85 0.15 -14.62
CA ILE A 643 9.42 0.48 -14.47
C ILE A 643 9.28 2.01 -14.33
N PRO A 644 8.57 2.70 -15.26
CA PRO A 644 8.39 4.14 -15.20
C PRO A 644 7.51 4.47 -14.01
N LEU A 645 7.87 5.52 -13.27
CA LEU A 645 7.05 5.96 -12.14
C LEU A 645 5.62 6.31 -12.57
N GLY A 646 5.43 6.77 -13.82
CA GLY A 646 4.10 7.01 -14.41
C GLY A 646 3.20 5.77 -14.45
N ASN A 647 3.77 4.56 -14.53
CA ASN A 647 3.03 3.29 -14.60
C ASN A 647 2.55 2.77 -13.25
N ILE A 648 2.96 3.40 -12.14
CA ILE A 648 2.52 3.08 -10.78
C ILE A 648 1.41 4.07 -10.41
N VAL A 649 0.17 3.62 -10.51
CA VAL A 649 -1.01 4.49 -10.38
C VAL A 649 -1.85 4.03 -9.19
N ARG A 650 -2.06 4.93 -8.22
CA ARG A 650 -3.07 4.77 -7.18
C ARG A 650 -4.45 5.01 -7.78
N THR A 651 -5.25 3.96 -7.92
CA THR A 651 -6.60 4.02 -8.51
C THR A 651 -7.68 4.23 -7.46
N SER A 652 -7.39 3.92 -6.20
CA SER A 652 -8.23 4.27 -5.03
C SER A 652 -7.37 4.41 -3.77
N ASP A 653 -7.99 4.68 -2.63
CA ASP A 653 -7.29 4.74 -1.35
C ASP A 653 -6.71 3.39 -0.91
N THR A 654 -7.14 2.28 -1.50
CA THR A 654 -6.68 0.93 -1.16
C THR A 654 -6.09 0.18 -2.34
N VAL A 655 -6.10 0.74 -3.55
CA VAL A 655 -5.66 0.02 -4.77
C VAL A 655 -4.58 0.81 -5.50
N VAL A 656 -3.49 0.12 -5.80
CA VAL A 656 -2.43 0.57 -6.72
C VAL A 656 -2.31 -0.41 -7.87
N THR A 657 -2.26 0.12 -9.09
CA THR A 657 -2.01 -0.64 -10.32
C THR A 657 -0.64 -0.29 -10.87
N ILE A 658 0.15 -1.31 -11.19
CA ILE A 658 1.50 -1.21 -11.73
C ILE A 658 1.50 -1.86 -13.10
N THR A 659 1.81 -1.09 -14.15
CA THR A 659 1.89 -1.60 -15.52
C THR A 659 3.33 -1.90 -15.91
N LEU A 660 3.62 -3.15 -16.22
CA LEU A 660 4.92 -3.61 -16.70
C LEU A 660 5.06 -3.30 -18.20
N GLN A 661 6.07 -2.54 -18.56
CA GLN A 661 6.39 -2.25 -19.96
C GLN A 661 7.24 -3.37 -20.59
N ALA A 662 7.33 -3.37 -21.91
CA ALA A 662 8.19 -4.31 -22.65
C ALA A 662 9.66 -4.18 -22.22
N GLN A 663 10.31 -5.31 -21.91
CA GLN A 663 11.74 -5.40 -21.62
C GLN A 663 12.40 -6.35 -22.63
N ALA A 664 12.90 -5.82 -23.76
CA ALA A 664 13.44 -6.62 -24.84
C ALA A 664 14.68 -7.46 -24.45
N ASP A 665 15.45 -6.99 -23.46
CA ASP A 665 16.67 -7.63 -22.99
C ASP A 665 16.45 -8.51 -21.73
N TYR A 666 15.20 -8.84 -21.41
CA TYR A 666 14.88 -9.75 -20.30
C TYR A 666 15.07 -11.19 -20.74
N ASP A 667 15.98 -11.89 -20.08
CA ASP A 667 16.44 -13.24 -20.42
C ASP A 667 16.96 -13.90 -19.13
N ILE A 668 16.34 -15.02 -18.72
CA ILE A 668 16.64 -15.71 -17.46
C ILE A 668 16.96 -17.18 -17.73
N SER A 669 17.89 -17.72 -16.97
CA SER A 669 18.31 -19.13 -17.09
C SER A 669 17.57 -20.07 -16.13
N ALA A 670 16.90 -19.51 -15.12
CA ALA A 670 16.07 -20.24 -14.16
C ALA A 670 14.78 -19.47 -13.84
N GLN A 671 13.78 -20.16 -13.29
CA GLN A 671 12.53 -19.53 -12.87
C GLN A 671 12.79 -18.46 -11.79
N GLU A 672 12.23 -17.27 -11.98
CA GLU A 672 12.25 -16.19 -10.98
C GLU A 672 10.97 -16.17 -10.13
N THR A 673 11.08 -15.85 -8.84
CA THR A 673 9.94 -15.62 -7.93
C THR A 673 9.90 -14.17 -7.49
N ILE A 674 8.85 -13.45 -7.86
CA ILE A 674 8.70 -12.02 -7.61
C ILE A 674 7.80 -11.79 -6.40
N THR A 675 8.32 -11.03 -5.43
CA THR A 675 7.61 -10.60 -4.21
C THR A 675 7.48 -9.09 -4.21
N TRP A 676 6.29 -8.57 -3.92
CA TRP A 676 6.10 -7.12 -3.78
C TRP A 676 6.02 -6.73 -2.31
N THR A 677 6.95 -5.88 -1.87
CA THR A 677 6.91 -5.24 -0.55
C THR A 677 6.43 -3.80 -0.71
N ILE A 678 5.29 -3.47 -0.12
CA ILE A 678 4.75 -2.12 -0.09
C ILE A 678 5.49 -1.35 1.03
N PRO A 679 6.21 -0.26 0.72
CA PRO A 679 6.99 0.46 1.72
C PRO A 679 6.09 1.21 2.72
N SER A 680 6.55 1.35 3.96
CA SER A 680 5.84 2.11 4.99
C SER A 680 5.57 3.57 4.61
N SER A 681 6.44 4.17 3.80
CA SER A 681 6.32 5.58 3.38
C SER A 681 5.10 5.88 2.52
N ILE A 682 4.45 4.86 1.94
CA ILE A 682 3.21 5.03 1.14
C ILE A 682 1.96 4.56 1.86
N LEU A 683 2.09 4.13 3.11
CA LEU A 683 1.02 3.57 3.91
C LEU A 683 0.65 4.52 5.03
N THR A 684 -0.65 4.65 5.29
CA THR A 684 -1.15 5.49 6.38
C THR A 684 -0.77 4.89 7.73
N GLY A 685 -0.77 3.56 7.85
CA GLY A 685 -0.29 2.83 9.02
C GLY A 685 1.23 2.82 9.22
N ALA A 686 2.02 3.38 8.28
CA ALA A 686 3.47 3.52 8.36
C ALA A 686 4.27 2.24 8.68
N ASN A 687 3.73 1.06 8.35
CA ASN A 687 4.39 -0.23 8.48
C ASN A 687 4.46 -0.92 7.11
N PRO A 688 5.61 -1.47 6.69
CA PRO A 688 5.72 -2.12 5.38
C PRO A 688 4.87 -3.40 5.32
N ILE A 689 4.27 -3.68 4.15
CA ILE A 689 3.39 -4.83 3.94
C ILE A 689 3.92 -5.67 2.77
N VAL A 690 4.17 -6.96 3.01
CA VAL A 690 4.47 -7.91 1.93
C VAL A 690 3.16 -8.37 1.29
N ALA A 691 3.01 -8.14 0.00
CA ALA A 691 1.82 -8.53 -0.74
C ALA A 691 1.82 -10.02 -1.09
N THR A 692 0.64 -10.63 -1.06
CA THR A 692 0.46 -12.07 -1.31
C THR A 692 -0.68 -12.34 -2.30
N PRO A 693 -0.60 -13.36 -3.17
CA PRO A 693 0.53 -14.24 -3.36
C PRO A 693 1.71 -13.56 -4.09
N THR A 694 2.86 -14.23 -4.11
CA THR A 694 3.94 -13.94 -5.07
C THR A 694 3.56 -14.49 -6.45
N PHE A 695 4.28 -14.11 -7.49
CA PHE A 695 4.14 -14.70 -8.83
C PHE A 695 5.50 -15.15 -9.37
N THR A 696 5.51 -16.04 -10.35
CA THR A 696 6.76 -16.58 -10.93
C THR A 696 6.90 -16.25 -12.41
N ILE A 697 8.13 -16.24 -12.90
CA ILE A 697 8.48 -16.03 -14.30
C ILE A 697 9.33 -17.21 -14.75
N ASP A 698 8.81 -18.00 -15.70
CA ASP A 698 9.54 -19.10 -16.32
C ASP A 698 10.50 -18.61 -17.39
N ALA A 699 11.71 -19.16 -17.39
CA ALA A 699 12.66 -19.01 -18.47
C ALA A 699 12.06 -19.47 -19.80
N ALA A 700 12.38 -18.80 -20.91
CA ALA A 700 12.01 -19.33 -22.21
C ALA A 700 12.76 -20.64 -22.41
N ALA A 701 12.02 -21.73 -22.62
CA ALA A 701 12.63 -22.94 -23.12
C ALA A 701 13.26 -22.60 -24.48
N GLY A 702 14.59 -22.68 -24.60
CA GLY A 702 15.26 -22.55 -25.89
C GLY A 702 14.56 -23.49 -26.89
N GLY A 703 14.10 -22.96 -28.02
CA GLY A 703 13.41 -23.77 -29.03
C GLY A 703 14.35 -24.84 -29.60
N SER A 704 13.79 -25.98 -30.01
CA SER A 704 14.53 -27.00 -30.76
C SER A 704 14.97 -26.45 -32.12
N THR A 705 16.24 -26.64 -32.47
CA THR A 705 16.77 -26.36 -33.80
C THR A 705 16.62 -27.61 -34.67
N LEU A 706 15.94 -27.49 -35.81
CA LEU A 706 15.65 -28.58 -36.74
C LEU A 706 16.49 -28.47 -38.02
N THR A 707 17.26 -29.50 -38.35
CA THR A 707 18.07 -29.56 -39.58
C THR A 707 17.72 -30.79 -40.41
N GLN A 708 17.34 -30.63 -41.69
CA GLN A 708 17.14 -31.80 -42.57
C GLN A 708 18.48 -32.45 -42.89
N ASN A 709 18.56 -33.78 -42.73
CA ASN A 709 19.80 -34.53 -42.82
C ASN A 709 19.72 -35.70 -43.83
N ASP A 710 19.69 -36.95 -43.41
CA ASP A 710 19.89 -38.08 -44.31
C ASP A 710 18.57 -38.50 -45.00
N PHE A 711 18.68 -39.08 -46.20
CA PHE A 711 17.55 -39.62 -46.96
C PHE A 711 17.88 -40.89 -47.72
N GLU A 712 16.84 -41.68 -48.01
CA GLU A 712 16.93 -42.88 -48.85
C GLU A 712 15.63 -43.11 -49.63
N PHE A 713 15.76 -43.65 -50.84
CA PHE A 713 14.64 -43.94 -51.73
C PHE A 713 14.26 -45.41 -51.69
N TRP A 714 12.97 -45.69 -51.57
CA TRP A 714 12.45 -47.04 -51.42
C TRP A 714 11.33 -47.31 -52.41
N VAL A 715 11.26 -48.55 -52.88
CA VAL A 715 10.15 -49.06 -53.69
C VAL A 715 8.95 -49.30 -52.76
N ASP A 716 7.78 -48.79 -53.14
CA ASP A 716 6.56 -49.09 -52.40
C ASP A 716 6.18 -50.57 -52.50
N ASN A 717 5.72 -51.13 -51.38
CA ASN A 717 5.27 -52.51 -51.25
C ASN A 717 3.90 -52.62 -50.57
N ASP A 718 3.14 -51.52 -50.56
CA ASP A 718 1.88 -51.32 -49.84
C ASP A 718 1.93 -51.75 -48.36
N ALA A 719 3.09 -51.58 -47.72
CA ALA A 719 3.30 -51.84 -46.30
C ALA A 719 3.92 -50.63 -45.59
N LEU A 720 3.79 -50.61 -44.25
CA LEU A 720 4.34 -49.54 -43.42
C LEU A 720 5.89 -49.51 -43.47
N THR A 721 6.52 -50.68 -43.58
CA THR A 721 7.97 -50.82 -43.74
C THR A 721 8.28 -51.30 -45.16
N PRO A 722 8.86 -50.45 -46.02
CA PRO A 722 9.35 -50.89 -47.32
C PRO A 722 10.53 -51.86 -47.15
N VAL A 723 10.75 -52.72 -48.15
CA VAL A 723 11.74 -53.83 -48.07
C VAL A 723 12.75 -53.86 -49.22
N ALA A 724 12.60 -52.98 -50.21
CA ALA A 724 13.49 -52.88 -51.35
C ALA A 724 13.88 -51.41 -51.57
N ILE A 725 15.18 -51.14 -51.57
CA ILE A 725 15.73 -49.83 -51.90
C ILE A 725 15.56 -49.60 -53.41
N TRP A 726 15.36 -48.36 -53.82
CA TRP A 726 15.18 -48.01 -55.23
C TRP A 726 16.49 -48.22 -56.03
N GLY A 727 16.37 -48.69 -57.28
CA GLY A 727 17.49 -48.93 -58.19
C GLY A 727 17.85 -50.41 -58.38
N ASN A 728 18.66 -50.71 -59.40
CA ASN A 728 19.17 -52.05 -59.69
C ASN A 728 20.59 -52.01 -60.32
N PRO A 729 21.66 -52.08 -59.50
CA PRO A 729 21.63 -52.36 -58.06
C PRO A 729 21.10 -51.17 -57.23
N ASP A 730 20.63 -51.47 -56.01
CA ASP A 730 20.13 -50.52 -55.02
C ASP A 730 21.01 -49.26 -54.92
N ILE A 731 20.36 -48.10 -54.92
CA ILE A 731 21.01 -46.80 -54.72
C ILE A 731 21.45 -46.69 -53.26
N ALA A 732 22.63 -46.12 -53.00
CA ALA A 732 23.08 -45.90 -51.64
C ALA A 732 22.31 -44.76 -50.96
N GLU A 733 22.13 -44.85 -49.64
CA GLU A 733 21.67 -43.73 -48.80
C GLU A 733 22.40 -42.42 -49.14
N ASN A 734 21.68 -41.29 -49.06
CA ASN A 734 22.14 -39.94 -49.41
C ASN A 734 22.62 -39.76 -50.86
N THR A 735 22.28 -40.69 -51.75
CA THR A 735 22.64 -40.58 -53.16
C THR A 735 21.43 -40.15 -53.97
N ALA A 736 21.60 -39.04 -54.69
CA ALA A 736 20.61 -38.59 -55.66
C ALA A 736 20.36 -39.67 -56.74
N LEU A 737 19.10 -39.83 -57.12
CA LEU A 737 18.68 -40.69 -58.20
C LEU A 737 18.94 -39.96 -59.53
N ASN A 738 20.07 -40.28 -60.16
CA ASN A 738 20.48 -39.68 -61.43
C ASN A 738 20.03 -40.54 -62.62
N ALA A 739 19.77 -39.92 -63.77
CA ALA A 739 19.37 -40.59 -65.00
C ALA A 739 20.43 -41.58 -65.54
N LEU A 740 21.68 -41.41 -65.11
CA LEU A 740 22.82 -42.25 -65.48
C LEU A 740 23.60 -42.69 -64.23
N PRO A 741 24.02 -43.96 -64.14
CA PRO A 741 23.76 -45.05 -65.10
C PRO A 741 22.27 -45.46 -65.12
N PRO A 742 21.75 -46.04 -66.23
CA PRO A 742 20.36 -46.50 -66.33
C PRO A 742 19.94 -47.51 -65.24
N SER A 743 20.92 -48.16 -64.61
CA SER A 743 20.73 -49.03 -63.45
C SER A 743 20.17 -48.32 -62.22
N ASN A 744 20.21 -46.98 -62.14
CA ASN A 744 19.55 -46.23 -61.05
C ASN A 744 18.02 -46.19 -61.18
N ASP A 745 17.48 -46.76 -62.26
CA ASP A 745 16.06 -46.79 -62.59
C ASP A 745 15.36 -45.41 -62.48
N PRO A 746 15.63 -44.50 -63.44
CA PRO A 746 15.06 -43.15 -63.40
C PRO A 746 13.53 -43.16 -63.43
N ILE A 747 12.91 -42.23 -62.70
CA ILE A 747 11.46 -42.18 -62.45
C ILE A 747 10.67 -42.07 -63.77
N ASP A 748 9.72 -42.97 -63.99
CA ASP A 748 8.71 -42.89 -65.05
C ASP A 748 7.44 -42.15 -64.60
N PRO A 749 6.63 -41.65 -65.55
CA PRO A 749 5.25 -41.24 -65.24
C PRO A 749 4.46 -42.35 -64.56
N ALA A 750 3.78 -42.00 -63.46
CA ALA A 750 3.02 -42.87 -62.57
C ALA A 750 3.85 -43.79 -61.65
N ASP A 751 5.17 -43.64 -61.60
CA ASP A 751 5.96 -44.30 -60.58
C ASP A 751 5.68 -43.71 -59.19
N GLU A 752 5.53 -44.61 -58.22
CA GLU A 752 5.38 -44.31 -56.80
C GLU A 752 6.70 -44.56 -56.08
N ILE A 753 7.12 -43.60 -55.27
CA ILE A 753 8.38 -43.64 -54.52
C ILE A 753 8.15 -43.29 -53.06
N ARG A 754 8.86 -44.00 -52.18
CA ARG A 754 8.92 -43.74 -50.75
C ARG A 754 10.21 -42.99 -50.45
N ILE A 755 10.09 -41.76 -49.98
CA ILE A 755 11.22 -40.92 -49.55
C ILE A 755 11.31 -41.00 -48.03
N ARG A 756 12.25 -41.80 -47.53
CA ARG A 756 12.59 -41.84 -46.11
C ARG A 756 13.60 -40.73 -45.86
N MET A 757 13.35 -39.85 -44.90
CA MET A 757 14.27 -38.77 -44.55
C MET A 757 14.22 -38.45 -43.06
N ASN A 758 15.33 -37.98 -42.48
CA ASN A 758 15.37 -37.57 -41.09
C ASN A 758 15.74 -36.10 -40.87
N ILE A 759 15.42 -35.63 -39.67
CA ILE A 759 15.73 -34.30 -39.16
C ILE A 759 16.54 -34.45 -37.87
N SER A 760 17.67 -33.76 -37.80
CA SER A 760 18.46 -33.62 -36.58
C SER A 760 17.79 -32.61 -35.66
N VAL A 761 17.58 -32.98 -34.40
CA VAL A 761 17.10 -32.06 -33.36
C VAL A 761 18.27 -31.63 -32.50
N THR A 762 18.56 -30.33 -32.46
CA THR A 762 19.64 -29.76 -31.64
C THR A 762 19.12 -28.60 -30.78
N ALA A 763 19.99 -28.02 -29.93
CA ALA A 763 19.69 -26.97 -28.95
C ALA A 763 18.75 -27.36 -27.79
N ALA A 764 17.61 -28.00 -28.05
CA ALA A 764 16.65 -28.44 -27.03
C ALA A 764 15.78 -29.60 -27.49
N THR A 765 15.19 -30.34 -26.54
CA THR A 765 14.28 -31.46 -26.82
C THR A 765 13.01 -30.99 -27.53
N LEU A 766 12.70 -31.59 -28.67
CA LEU A 766 11.42 -31.43 -29.35
C LEU A 766 10.37 -32.27 -28.60
N ALA A 767 9.38 -31.62 -28.00
CA ALA A 767 8.33 -32.31 -27.26
C ALA A 767 7.47 -33.21 -28.19
N ALA A 768 6.84 -34.24 -27.65
CA ALA A 768 5.86 -35.01 -28.43
C ALA A 768 4.64 -34.13 -28.76
N SER A 769 4.02 -34.37 -29.92
CA SER A 769 2.81 -33.67 -30.37
C SER A 769 2.96 -32.14 -30.51
N SER A 770 4.16 -31.63 -30.77
CA SER A 770 4.44 -30.19 -30.81
C SER A 770 4.60 -29.61 -32.21
N GLU A 771 5.07 -30.40 -33.18
CA GLU A 771 5.39 -29.92 -34.54
C GLU A 771 4.85 -30.88 -35.62
N ASP A 772 4.28 -30.30 -36.68
CA ASP A 772 3.83 -30.94 -37.91
C ASP A 772 4.59 -30.39 -39.12
N PHE A 773 4.63 -31.17 -40.20
CA PHE A 773 5.51 -30.90 -41.35
C PHE A 773 4.76 -30.94 -42.68
N ILE A 774 5.35 -30.31 -43.69
CA ILE A 774 4.88 -30.30 -45.09
C ILE A 774 6.05 -30.74 -45.98
N LEU A 775 5.77 -31.51 -47.03
CA LEU A 775 6.76 -31.84 -48.06
C LEU A 775 6.64 -30.89 -49.25
N GLN A 776 7.76 -30.31 -49.65
CA GLN A 776 7.85 -29.45 -50.83
C GLN A 776 8.77 -30.05 -51.88
N TYR A 777 8.53 -29.71 -53.13
CA TYR A 777 9.38 -30.02 -54.26
C TYR A 777 9.68 -28.78 -55.12
N LYS A 778 10.74 -28.86 -55.93
CA LYS A 778 11.02 -27.89 -57.00
C LYS A 778 11.72 -28.56 -58.18
N GLU A 779 11.53 -28.02 -59.38
CA GLU A 779 12.28 -28.42 -60.59
C GLU A 779 13.63 -27.70 -60.61
N ALA A 780 14.72 -28.39 -60.28
CA ALA A 780 16.06 -27.81 -60.22
C ALA A 780 17.15 -28.90 -60.32
N GLN A 781 18.26 -28.60 -60.98
CA GLN A 781 19.48 -29.43 -60.95
C GLN A 781 20.26 -29.22 -59.64
N ASP A 782 20.27 -27.98 -59.15
CA ASP A 782 20.88 -27.60 -57.88
C ASP A 782 19.78 -27.26 -56.87
N CYS A 783 19.64 -28.11 -55.84
CA CYS A 783 18.61 -27.95 -54.83
C CYS A 783 18.78 -26.69 -53.97
N THR A 784 19.93 -26.01 -54.06
CA THR A 784 20.20 -24.74 -53.36
C THR A 784 19.93 -23.50 -54.21
N ASP A 785 19.50 -23.67 -55.46
CA ASP A 785 19.13 -22.54 -56.31
C ASP A 785 17.93 -21.75 -55.75
N GLY A 786 17.83 -20.48 -56.14
CA GLY A 786 16.80 -19.55 -55.65
C GLY A 786 15.40 -19.76 -56.24
N ALA A 787 15.11 -20.89 -56.89
CA ALA A 787 13.79 -21.17 -57.43
C ALA A 787 12.75 -21.39 -56.31
N ALA A 788 11.48 -21.06 -56.60
CA ALA A 788 10.40 -21.23 -55.64
C ALA A 788 10.07 -22.71 -55.42
N TRP A 789 9.77 -23.06 -54.17
CA TRP A 789 9.30 -24.38 -53.75
C TRP A 789 7.79 -24.49 -53.86
N THR A 790 7.29 -25.68 -54.17
CA THR A 790 5.86 -26.00 -54.31
C THR A 790 5.53 -27.14 -53.35
N ASP A 791 4.43 -27.04 -52.60
CA ASP A 791 3.95 -28.14 -51.74
C ASP A 791 3.55 -29.35 -52.60
N VAL A 792 3.76 -30.56 -52.09
CA VAL A 792 3.28 -31.78 -52.75
C VAL A 792 1.75 -31.80 -52.71
N ASP A 793 1.12 -32.05 -53.86
CA ASP A 793 -0.33 -31.97 -53.96
C ASP A 793 -1.02 -33.18 -53.28
N ALA A 794 -2.28 -33.02 -52.90
CA ALA A 794 -3.07 -34.11 -52.34
C ALA A 794 -3.18 -35.28 -53.33
N ALA A 795 -3.45 -36.50 -52.85
CA ALA A 795 -3.44 -37.70 -53.71
C ALA A 795 -4.44 -37.68 -54.88
N ALA A 796 -5.54 -36.93 -54.78
CA ALA A 796 -6.50 -36.72 -55.87
C ALA A 796 -6.21 -35.45 -56.71
N GLY A 797 -5.09 -34.79 -56.44
CA GLY A 797 -4.66 -33.53 -57.01
C GLY A 797 -4.06 -33.66 -58.42
N ALA A 798 -3.84 -32.50 -59.04
CA ALA A 798 -3.32 -32.37 -60.40
C ALA A 798 -1.87 -31.87 -60.45
N GLY A 799 -1.23 -31.68 -59.29
CA GLY A 799 0.19 -31.31 -59.17
C GLY A 799 1.13 -32.30 -59.86
N THR A 800 2.33 -31.82 -60.20
CA THR A 800 3.38 -32.63 -60.84
C THR A 800 3.84 -33.77 -59.93
N TRP A 801 4.02 -33.45 -58.65
CA TRP A 801 4.18 -34.41 -57.57
C TRP A 801 2.96 -34.34 -56.67
N ARG A 802 2.43 -35.50 -56.35
CA ARG A 802 1.30 -35.66 -55.43
C ARG A 802 1.56 -36.83 -54.50
N PHE A 803 0.83 -36.90 -53.39
CA PHE A 803 0.86 -38.09 -52.55
C PHE A 803 0.27 -39.30 -53.27
N ALA A 804 0.87 -40.48 -53.12
CA ALA A 804 0.41 -41.70 -53.79
C ALA A 804 -0.85 -42.28 -53.11
N ALA A 805 -1.56 -43.17 -53.80
CA ALA A 805 -2.61 -43.98 -53.18
C ALA A 805 -1.99 -45.21 -52.49
N SER A 806 -2.48 -45.61 -51.32
CA SER A 806 -2.00 -46.81 -50.64
C SER A 806 -3.04 -47.36 -49.65
N GLY A 807 -2.98 -48.67 -49.39
CA GLY A 807 -3.69 -49.36 -48.33
C GLY A 807 -3.11 -49.09 -46.93
N VAL A 808 -1.91 -48.53 -46.83
CA VAL A 808 -1.32 -48.09 -45.56
C VAL A 808 -2.06 -46.84 -45.05
N THR A 809 -2.45 -46.89 -43.78
CA THR A 809 -3.15 -45.78 -43.12
C THR A 809 -2.20 -44.60 -43.00
N ASP A 810 -2.62 -43.45 -43.50
CA ASP A 810 -1.88 -42.20 -43.42
C ASP A 810 -1.61 -41.79 -41.96
N ASN A 811 -0.50 -41.10 -41.72
CA ASN A 811 -0.04 -40.64 -40.41
C ASN A 811 0.25 -41.75 -39.37
N SER A 812 0.44 -42.99 -39.82
CA SER A 812 0.83 -44.11 -38.95
C SER A 812 2.26 -43.93 -38.43
N THR A 813 2.48 -44.10 -37.12
CA THR A 813 3.83 -44.07 -36.52
C THR A 813 4.70 -45.18 -37.09
N LEU A 814 5.93 -44.85 -37.50
CA LEU A 814 6.88 -45.84 -38.02
C LEU A 814 7.27 -46.85 -36.94
N THR A 815 7.37 -48.13 -37.33
CA THR A 815 7.79 -49.22 -36.42
C THR A 815 9.24 -49.65 -36.63
N THR A 816 9.87 -49.17 -37.70
CA THR A 816 11.24 -49.52 -38.10
C THR A 816 11.88 -48.28 -38.70
N LEU A 817 13.07 -47.95 -38.21
CA LEU A 817 13.92 -46.90 -38.77
C LEU A 817 14.80 -47.52 -39.85
N LEU A 818 14.81 -46.93 -41.03
CA LEU A 818 15.53 -47.44 -42.18
C LEU A 818 16.70 -46.53 -42.58
N VAL A 819 16.62 -45.23 -42.27
CA VAL A 819 17.75 -44.32 -42.47
C VAL A 819 18.76 -44.54 -41.34
N SER A 820 20.02 -44.75 -41.70
CA SER A 820 21.03 -45.35 -40.83
C SER A 820 21.37 -44.53 -39.58
N THR A 821 21.15 -43.22 -39.63
CA THR A 821 21.42 -42.27 -38.55
C THR A 821 20.21 -41.99 -37.65
N SER A 822 19.01 -42.46 -38.02
CA SER A 822 17.78 -42.19 -37.28
C SER A 822 17.73 -42.86 -35.91
N ASP A 823 17.28 -42.12 -34.90
CA ASP A 823 17.09 -42.61 -33.52
C ASP A 823 15.61 -42.72 -33.11
N VAL A 824 14.77 -41.85 -33.65
CA VAL A 824 13.37 -41.70 -33.24
C VAL A 824 12.43 -41.84 -34.43
N ALA A 825 11.32 -42.56 -34.23
CA ALA A 825 10.33 -42.83 -35.26
C ALA A 825 9.28 -41.71 -35.37
N GLY A 826 9.20 -41.08 -36.54
CA GLY A 826 8.11 -40.20 -36.95
C GLY A 826 6.96 -41.00 -37.56
N ARG A 827 6.44 -40.54 -38.70
CA ARG A 827 5.26 -41.13 -39.34
C ARG A 827 5.47 -41.41 -40.81
N TYR A 828 4.63 -42.32 -41.30
CA TYR A 828 4.30 -42.48 -42.70
C TYR A 828 3.25 -41.46 -43.12
N ASN A 829 3.50 -40.74 -44.21
CA ASN A 829 2.70 -39.61 -44.65
C ASN A 829 2.27 -39.71 -46.11
N ARG A 830 0.99 -39.39 -46.33
CA ARG A 830 0.31 -39.24 -47.64
C ARG A 830 -0.56 -37.99 -47.69
N SER A 831 -0.29 -37.04 -46.80
CA SER A 831 -0.99 -35.78 -46.73
C SER A 831 -0.05 -34.70 -46.24
N ASP A 832 -0.31 -33.48 -46.70
CA ASP A 832 0.22 -32.26 -46.11
C ASP A 832 -0.93 -31.44 -45.46
N PRO A 833 -0.72 -30.87 -44.26
CA PRO A 833 0.41 -31.17 -43.36
C PRO A 833 0.30 -32.59 -42.77
N THR A 834 1.40 -33.06 -42.17
CA THR A 834 1.38 -34.25 -41.32
C THR A 834 0.58 -33.99 -40.04
N THR A 835 0.24 -35.05 -39.31
CA THR A 835 -0.10 -34.93 -37.90
C THR A 835 1.17 -34.74 -37.08
N THR A 836 1.05 -34.06 -35.94
CA THR A 836 2.21 -33.73 -35.12
C THR A 836 3.02 -34.98 -34.72
N ASN A 837 4.32 -34.75 -34.53
CA ASN A 837 5.31 -35.78 -34.21
C ASN A 837 4.85 -36.70 -33.05
N PRO A 838 4.85 -38.03 -33.22
CA PRO A 838 4.32 -38.96 -32.22
C PRO A 838 5.17 -39.05 -30.94
N ASN A 839 6.48 -38.83 -31.07
CA ASN A 839 7.45 -39.05 -30.01
C ASN A 839 8.23 -37.77 -29.73
N ALA A 840 8.66 -37.59 -28.48
CA ALA A 840 9.61 -36.55 -28.12
C ALA A 840 11.01 -36.93 -28.64
N VAL A 841 11.77 -35.94 -29.12
CA VAL A 841 13.10 -36.12 -29.71
C VAL A 841 14.09 -35.29 -28.90
N THR A 842 15.01 -35.94 -28.21
CA THR A 842 16.00 -35.26 -27.35
C THR A 842 17.05 -34.57 -28.22
N ALA A 843 17.60 -33.45 -27.75
CA ALA A 843 18.70 -32.78 -28.44
C ALA A 843 19.87 -33.76 -28.69
N GLY A 844 20.32 -33.83 -29.94
CA GLY A 844 21.34 -34.77 -30.43
C GLY A 844 20.79 -36.01 -31.13
N GLN A 845 19.47 -36.19 -31.20
CA GLN A 845 18.82 -37.32 -31.88
C GLN A 845 18.32 -36.95 -33.29
N GLU A 846 18.24 -37.95 -34.16
CA GLU A 846 17.69 -37.87 -35.52
C GLU A 846 16.29 -38.49 -35.59
N PHE A 847 15.36 -37.84 -36.29
CA PHE A 847 13.95 -38.20 -36.30
C PHE A 847 13.41 -38.49 -37.72
N GLU A 848 13.05 -39.75 -37.99
CA GLU A 848 12.73 -40.26 -39.34
C GLU A 848 11.26 -40.07 -39.75
N TRP A 849 11.05 -39.65 -40.99
CA TRP A 849 9.75 -39.54 -41.65
C TRP A 849 9.76 -40.28 -42.98
N ASP A 850 8.59 -40.74 -43.40
CA ASP A 850 8.39 -41.47 -44.64
C ASP A 850 7.31 -40.81 -45.49
N TRP A 851 7.68 -40.36 -46.67
CA TRP A 851 6.79 -39.68 -47.60
C TRP A 851 6.51 -40.55 -48.82
N HIS A 852 5.24 -40.84 -49.06
CA HIS A 852 4.84 -41.66 -50.21
C HIS A 852 4.25 -40.79 -51.31
N VAL A 853 5.01 -40.60 -52.38
CA VAL A 853 4.70 -39.67 -53.47
C VAL A 853 4.71 -40.37 -54.82
N GLU A 854 3.93 -39.84 -55.76
CA GLU A 854 3.80 -40.31 -57.13
C GLU A 854 4.23 -39.20 -58.08
N TYR A 855 4.98 -39.56 -59.13
CA TYR A 855 5.23 -38.65 -60.24
C TYR A 855 4.03 -38.64 -61.20
N ASN A 856 3.17 -37.65 -61.05
CA ASN A 856 1.98 -37.44 -61.90
C ASN A 856 2.26 -36.56 -63.14
N GLY A 857 3.50 -36.10 -63.31
CA GLY A 857 3.93 -35.33 -64.47
C GLY A 857 4.11 -36.17 -65.74
N THR A 858 4.10 -35.52 -66.90
CA THR A 858 4.33 -36.17 -68.21
C THR A 858 5.63 -35.71 -68.89
N ALA A 859 6.37 -34.78 -68.28
CA ALA A 859 7.59 -34.22 -68.85
C ALA A 859 8.77 -35.16 -68.58
N ALA A 860 9.55 -35.48 -69.61
CA ALA A 860 10.78 -36.27 -69.50
C ALA A 860 12.00 -35.38 -69.21
N ALA A 861 13.12 -35.99 -68.81
CA ALA A 861 14.41 -35.32 -68.61
C ALA A 861 14.36 -34.09 -67.68
N LYS A 862 13.59 -34.21 -66.59
CA LYS A 862 13.47 -33.20 -65.52
C LYS A 862 14.15 -33.70 -64.26
N THR A 863 14.61 -32.78 -63.43
CA THR A 863 15.19 -33.10 -62.12
C THR A 863 14.41 -32.35 -61.07
N TYR A 864 14.03 -33.06 -60.01
CA TYR A 864 13.29 -32.49 -58.89
C TYR A 864 14.04 -32.69 -57.59
N CYS A 865 14.00 -31.67 -56.73
CA CYS A 865 14.50 -31.71 -55.38
C CYS A 865 13.34 -31.67 -54.39
N PHE A 866 13.48 -32.32 -53.24
CA PHE A 866 12.50 -32.31 -52.15
C PHE A 866 13.06 -31.68 -50.87
N ARG A 867 12.20 -31.08 -50.06
CA ARG A 867 12.53 -30.64 -48.70
C ARG A 867 11.34 -30.71 -47.77
N MET A 868 11.61 -30.88 -46.48
CA MET A 868 10.62 -30.75 -45.42
C MET A 868 10.57 -29.31 -44.88
N VAL A 869 9.40 -28.83 -44.50
CA VAL A 869 9.17 -27.53 -43.85
C VAL A 869 8.20 -27.70 -42.67
N LYS A 870 8.20 -26.77 -41.70
CA LYS A 870 7.21 -26.72 -40.62
C LYS A 870 5.84 -26.29 -41.16
N SER A 871 4.77 -26.69 -40.49
CA SER A 871 3.41 -26.20 -40.72
C SER A 871 3.04 -25.15 -39.64
N PRO A 872 2.46 -23.99 -40.01
CA PRO A 872 2.28 -23.48 -41.38
C PRO A 872 3.62 -23.22 -42.09
N VAL A 873 3.63 -23.31 -43.43
CA VAL A 873 4.83 -23.33 -44.30
C VAL A 873 5.94 -22.37 -43.83
N ALA A 874 6.92 -22.91 -43.12
CA ALA A 874 8.13 -22.23 -42.67
C ALA A 874 9.34 -23.14 -42.82
N ALA A 875 10.42 -22.62 -43.42
CA ALA A 875 11.65 -23.40 -43.59
C ALA A 875 12.16 -23.93 -42.24
N LEU A 876 12.80 -25.10 -42.28
CA LEU A 876 13.59 -25.59 -41.15
C LEU A 876 14.77 -24.64 -40.89
N ASP A 877 15.35 -24.75 -39.69
CA ASP A 877 16.44 -23.87 -39.26
C ASP A 877 17.68 -24.03 -40.14
N ALA A 878 17.91 -25.23 -40.68
CA ALA A 878 18.93 -25.50 -41.69
C ALA A 878 18.60 -26.73 -42.57
N TYR A 879 19.31 -26.83 -43.69
CA TYR A 879 19.34 -27.99 -44.58
C TYR A 879 20.79 -28.28 -44.93
N ASN A 880 21.29 -29.50 -44.66
CA ASN A 880 22.62 -29.89 -45.13
C ASN A 880 22.67 -29.87 -46.66
N ALA A 881 23.82 -29.52 -47.24
CA ALA A 881 23.91 -29.35 -48.71
C ALA A 881 23.53 -30.62 -49.47
N ASP A 882 23.86 -31.78 -48.90
CA ASP A 882 23.58 -33.11 -49.47
C ASP A 882 22.28 -33.74 -48.93
N SER A 883 21.45 -33.00 -48.17
CA SER A 883 20.23 -33.56 -47.56
C SER A 883 18.98 -33.49 -48.42
N TYR A 884 19.03 -32.87 -49.59
CA TYR A 884 17.89 -32.77 -50.49
C TYR A 884 17.74 -34.04 -51.31
N PRO A 885 16.66 -34.83 -51.15
CA PRO A 885 16.39 -35.92 -52.07
C PRO A 885 16.21 -35.35 -53.46
N ARG A 886 17.05 -35.80 -54.39
CA ARG A 886 17.01 -35.39 -55.78
C ARG A 886 16.72 -36.58 -56.68
N VAL A 887 15.76 -36.42 -57.58
CA VAL A 887 15.34 -37.46 -58.52
C VAL A 887 15.31 -36.93 -59.95
N ASP A 888 15.86 -37.72 -60.87
CA ASP A 888 15.75 -37.51 -62.31
C ASP A 888 14.57 -38.30 -62.88
N ILE A 889 13.75 -37.61 -63.67
CA ILE A 889 12.73 -38.24 -64.51
C ILE A 889 13.38 -38.80 -65.76
N ARG A 890 13.00 -40.03 -66.12
CA ARG A 890 13.56 -40.75 -67.24
C ARG A 890 13.61 -39.90 -68.51
N PRO A 891 14.78 -39.77 -69.15
CA PRO A 891 14.88 -39.07 -70.42
C PRO A 891 14.02 -39.73 -71.50
N GLY A 892 13.34 -38.93 -72.32
CA GLY A 892 12.57 -39.46 -73.44
C GLY A 892 13.50 -40.00 -74.51
N THR A 893 12.97 -40.80 -75.44
CA THR A 893 13.74 -41.28 -76.60
C THR A 893 14.31 -40.16 -77.48
N ALA A 894 13.81 -38.93 -77.34
CA ALA A 894 14.32 -37.73 -78.02
C ALA A 894 15.51 -37.07 -77.29
N ASP A 895 15.65 -37.29 -75.98
CA ASP A 895 16.67 -36.67 -75.11
C ASP A 895 17.91 -37.56 -74.96
N LEU A 896 17.79 -38.85 -75.28
CA LEU A 896 18.93 -39.76 -75.41
C LEU A 896 19.79 -39.32 -76.61
N MET A 897 21.02 -38.88 -76.34
CA MET A 897 21.96 -38.52 -77.40
C MET A 897 22.06 -39.64 -78.43
N ARG A 898 21.78 -39.33 -79.71
CA ARG A 898 22.16 -40.17 -80.84
C ARG A 898 23.70 -40.31 -80.84
N HIS A 899 24.24 -41.30 -80.15
CA HIS A 899 25.60 -41.75 -80.44
C HIS A 899 25.57 -42.29 -81.87
N GLY A 900 26.29 -41.63 -82.78
CA GLY A 900 26.17 -41.81 -84.22
C GLY A 900 26.31 -43.26 -84.70
N ASN A 901 25.86 -43.48 -85.95
CA ASN A 901 25.96 -44.76 -86.64
C ASN A 901 27.33 -45.42 -86.47
N PHE A 902 27.37 -46.63 -85.89
CA PHE A 902 28.51 -47.52 -86.01
C PHE A 902 28.32 -48.41 -87.23
N PHE A 903 29.15 -48.19 -88.26
CA PHE A 903 29.26 -49.11 -89.39
C PHE A 903 30.38 -50.11 -89.13
N THR A 904 30.06 -51.39 -89.03
CA THR A 904 31.02 -52.46 -89.34
C THR A 904 30.45 -53.25 -90.51
N THR A 905 31.17 -53.25 -91.64
CA THR A 905 30.82 -53.97 -92.89
C THR A 905 29.53 -53.53 -93.62
N GLY A 906 29.07 -52.29 -93.42
CA GLY A 906 28.11 -51.65 -94.34
C GLY A 906 26.65 -52.11 -94.22
N THR A 907 26.23 -52.69 -93.09
CA THR A 907 24.81 -52.95 -92.81
C THR A 907 24.39 -52.28 -91.51
N GLU A 908 23.32 -51.48 -91.55
CA GLU A 908 22.72 -50.81 -90.39
C GLU A 908 22.10 -51.86 -89.45
N ARG A 909 22.54 -51.87 -88.19
CA ARG A 909 21.91 -52.64 -87.11
C ARG A 909 21.42 -51.62 -86.08
N GLY A 910 20.14 -51.69 -85.72
CA GLY A 910 19.49 -50.74 -84.80
C GLY A 910 20.11 -50.70 -83.39
N PHE A 911 19.47 -49.92 -82.51
CA PHE A 911 19.98 -49.54 -81.19
C PHE A 911 20.32 -50.75 -80.28
N PHE A 912 21.53 -50.75 -79.73
CA PHE A 912 21.93 -51.65 -78.65
C PHE A 912 22.42 -50.85 -77.44
N TRP A 913 22.00 -51.28 -76.25
CA TRP A 913 22.55 -50.84 -74.98
C TRP A 913 23.97 -51.41 -74.84
N ALA A 914 24.96 -50.58 -74.52
CA ALA A 914 26.28 -51.07 -74.13
C ALA A 914 26.23 -51.48 -72.66
N ASN A 915 26.50 -52.75 -72.38
CA ASN A 915 26.72 -53.27 -71.02
C ASN A 915 27.99 -52.69 -70.40
#